data_AF-A0A6L5QES4-F1
#
_entry.id   AF-A0A6L5QES4-F1
#
_cell.length_a   1.000
_cell.length_b   1.000
_cell.length_c   1.000
_cell.angle_alpha   90.00
_cell.angle_beta   90.00
_cell.angle_gamma   90.00
#
_symmetry.space_group_name_H-M   'P 1'
#
loop_
_entity.id
_entity.type
_entity.pdbx_description
1 polymer ?
#
loop_
_entity_poly.entity_id
_entity_poly.type
_entity_poly.pdbx_seq_one_letter_code
_entity_poly.pdbx_strand_id
1 'polypeptide(L)'
;MDIRLTKNNDTYVQLAQNKDEWNDIYGDAGDDIIKVYNGQVIGGPGNDRIEKVAGAEAWRGLTAAYWDSPGAVTVDLEAGYADDGWGGRDTLVGVTNVSGAWTDSNFKGSAADNEFYVGGAHNLIDGRAGYDTVWLPELVQGATKWSDFNIKVSIDGASAVITSPLEAGFSLAISNIEALGLAGRWDEKFVLAGFIKPEDVAIQGLLAGDGARWNASAALGTPVTLSYSFVTTAPASGAGAAGFRAFTAAEQAAVRGILDTLTRLTGLSFNEVSEAGGAVGDLRFGASQQSATKGVTGLPGSGAGAGDVWMDLESMLALTPGSEGYAALLHEIGHALGLRHPVNVDPGDHYAQQFSAAFDMTSLTVMSGKASPDGLFPSTWGALDITALRALYGKVAASAGDTVYQLSGLQFSTETSIIDDGGNDTIDASLAVTGASINLTPGQVSSVGVTAGGIGAVNNLSLGTDTLIENAVGSAYDDVLLGNDADNSLKGGKGNDWIDGGKGRDTAVFEGARSDYLLSSGYGKIFVAARDGSSGFDTLLNTEVLKFSDLSITLGSSAFGADGVIAVEQTGQAAGTLPDPSDEARALVSYKLDAKPLHGVVTLGADGAYVYTPNRSYSGDDSFSYILSDQAGGSNVYTAFVRVLPSGAVAPVVATEGSDVLTGTALDDQVDGGGGLDTFVLAGQRADYTVTRTAKGYTVTDTSGAQGVDTLVNVERLKFGDASMALDIDGVGGMAYRIYQAAFNRAPDSTGLGYWIGLMDQGVTLKQVAQSFVDSAEFKTLYGSNPTSLQVVDKFYQNVLHRAGEAAGVAYWSGILDQKLDSVAGLLINFSEAAENQAALAGVIGNGFAYVPYG
;
A
#
# COMPACT_ATOMS: atom_id res chain seq x y z
N MET A 1 3.68 35.58 -22.30
CA MET A 1 3.90 36.47 -23.47
C MET A 1 5.38 36.45 -23.76
N ASP A 2 5.79 36.21 -24.99
CA ASP A 2 7.21 36.17 -25.34
C ASP A 2 7.85 37.56 -25.20
N ILE A 3 8.97 37.63 -24.50
CA ILE A 3 9.78 38.85 -24.34
C ILE A 3 11.09 38.63 -25.08
N ARG A 4 11.43 39.50 -26.03
CA ARG A 4 12.67 39.41 -26.82
C ARG A 4 13.56 40.61 -26.54
N LEU A 5 14.78 40.37 -26.08
CA LEU A 5 15.81 41.39 -25.88
C LEU A 5 16.46 41.75 -27.23
N THR A 6 17.36 42.73 -27.22
CA THR A 6 18.06 43.20 -28.42
C THR A 6 19.33 42.38 -28.65
N LYS A 7 20.02 42.63 -29.76
CA LYS A 7 21.32 41.99 -30.06
C LYS A 7 22.52 42.65 -29.37
N ASN A 8 22.28 43.42 -28.30
CA ASN A 8 23.32 44.07 -27.52
C ASN A 8 23.14 43.66 -26.06
N ASN A 9 24.17 43.84 -25.24
CA ASN A 9 24.10 43.58 -23.80
C ASN A 9 22.94 44.34 -23.14
N ASP A 10 21.94 43.60 -22.72
CA ASP A 10 20.71 44.08 -22.10
C ASP A 10 20.66 43.74 -20.60
N THR A 11 19.79 44.43 -19.88
CA THR A 11 19.47 44.09 -18.48
C THR A 11 17.97 44.06 -18.32
N TYR A 12 17.44 42.87 -18.06
CA TYR A 12 16.03 42.62 -17.84
C TYR A 12 15.77 42.21 -16.40
N VAL A 13 14.76 42.80 -15.77
CA VAL A 13 14.27 42.40 -14.45
C VAL A 13 12.76 42.30 -14.52
N GLN A 14 12.20 41.10 -14.30
CA GLN A 14 10.76 40.90 -14.24
C GLN A 14 10.17 41.75 -13.11
N LEU A 15 9.12 42.53 -13.43
CA LEU A 15 8.45 43.36 -12.45
C LEU A 15 7.72 42.49 -11.43
N ALA A 16 7.77 42.87 -10.14
CA ALA A 16 7.13 42.11 -9.06
C ALA A 16 5.62 41.91 -9.23
N GLN A 17 4.95 42.83 -9.94
CA GLN A 17 3.52 42.71 -10.25
C GLN A 17 3.21 41.58 -11.26
N ASN A 18 4.21 41.16 -12.04
CA ASN A 18 4.13 40.10 -13.04
C ASN A 18 4.72 38.78 -12.51
N LYS A 19 4.99 38.66 -11.21
CA LYS A 19 5.70 37.50 -10.64
C LYS A 19 4.99 36.16 -10.87
N ASP A 20 3.67 36.19 -11.06
CA ASP A 20 2.81 35.03 -11.33
C ASP A 20 2.73 34.66 -12.82
N GLU A 21 3.23 35.51 -13.70
CA GLU A 21 3.25 35.22 -15.14
C GLU A 21 4.39 34.28 -15.49
N TRP A 22 4.08 33.20 -16.20
CA TRP A 22 5.09 32.39 -16.90
C TRP A 22 5.37 33.04 -18.27
N ASN A 23 6.55 33.63 -18.41
CA ASN A 23 6.99 34.26 -19.66
C ASN A 23 8.22 33.54 -20.21
N ASP A 24 8.32 33.49 -21.54
CA ASP A 24 9.50 33.06 -22.25
C ASP A 24 10.32 34.32 -22.60
N ILE A 25 11.54 34.41 -22.06
CA ILE A 25 12.45 35.54 -22.29
C ILE A 25 13.59 35.07 -23.19
N TYR A 26 13.77 35.74 -24.32
CA TYR A 26 14.84 35.47 -25.29
C TYR A 26 15.90 36.58 -25.20
N GLY A 27 17.13 36.26 -24.82
CA GLY A 27 18.28 37.18 -24.80
C GLY A 27 18.74 37.59 -26.20
N ASP A 28 18.62 36.70 -27.19
CA ASP A 28 19.20 36.90 -28.53
C ASP A 28 20.73 36.96 -28.41
N ALA A 29 21.42 37.96 -28.96
CA ALA A 29 22.89 38.03 -28.90
C ALA A 29 23.36 39.11 -27.92
N GLY A 30 24.46 38.87 -27.20
CA GLY A 30 25.02 39.84 -26.24
C GLY A 30 25.50 39.15 -24.98
N ASP A 31 26.05 39.89 -24.01
CA ASP A 31 26.20 39.36 -22.65
C ASP A 31 25.12 40.02 -21.76
N ASP A 32 23.98 39.34 -21.59
CA ASP A 32 22.79 39.87 -20.94
C ASP A 32 22.73 39.58 -19.44
N ILE A 33 21.96 40.39 -18.71
CA ILE A 33 21.61 40.12 -17.31
C ILE A 33 20.10 40.01 -17.19
N ILE A 34 19.60 38.80 -16.94
CA ILE A 34 18.18 38.48 -16.95
C ILE A 34 17.78 37.98 -15.57
N LYS A 35 16.92 38.74 -14.89
CA LYS A 35 16.40 38.40 -13.55
C LYS A 35 14.90 38.18 -13.56
N VAL A 36 14.46 37.01 -13.09
CA VAL A 36 13.02 36.66 -13.09
C VAL A 36 12.57 36.03 -11.78
N TYR A 37 11.30 36.24 -11.44
CA TYR A 37 10.63 35.55 -10.34
C TYR A 37 10.14 34.17 -10.78
N ASN A 38 9.58 34.08 -11.99
CA ASN A 38 8.99 32.88 -12.56
C ASN A 38 9.07 32.93 -14.10
N GLY A 39 9.44 31.82 -14.75
CA GLY A 39 9.44 31.71 -16.21
C GLY A 39 10.63 30.94 -16.77
N GLN A 40 10.76 31.04 -18.10
CA GLN A 40 11.79 30.37 -18.88
C GLN A 40 12.67 31.40 -19.60
N VAL A 41 13.99 31.24 -19.51
CA VAL A 41 14.97 32.14 -20.13
C VAL A 41 15.80 31.36 -21.14
N ILE A 42 15.79 31.85 -22.38
CA ILE A 42 16.65 31.40 -23.48
C ILE A 42 17.73 32.48 -23.63
N GLY A 43 18.96 32.20 -23.16
CA GLY A 43 20.08 33.15 -23.25
C GLY A 43 20.40 33.50 -24.71
N GLY A 44 20.71 32.48 -25.50
CA GLY A 44 21.15 32.64 -26.89
C GLY A 44 22.67 32.78 -26.96
N PRO A 45 23.24 33.30 -28.06
CA PRO A 45 24.68 33.51 -28.15
C PRO A 45 25.19 34.60 -27.19
N GLY A 46 26.04 34.24 -26.24
CA GLY A 46 26.47 35.21 -25.22
C GLY A 46 27.22 34.61 -24.05
N ASN A 47 27.60 35.43 -23.08
CA ASN A 47 27.84 34.96 -21.71
C ASN A 47 26.80 35.61 -20.79
N ASP A 48 25.61 35.04 -20.79
CA ASP A 48 24.46 35.61 -20.12
C ASP A 48 24.47 35.30 -18.63
N ARG A 49 23.82 36.16 -17.84
CA ARG A 49 23.57 35.92 -16.43
C ARG A 49 22.08 35.74 -16.22
N ILE A 50 21.67 34.50 -15.99
CA ILE A 50 20.30 34.09 -15.72
C ILE A 50 20.14 33.91 -14.21
N GLU A 51 19.30 34.73 -13.58
CA GLU A 51 19.21 34.81 -12.13
C GLU A 51 17.76 34.82 -11.62
N LYS A 52 17.47 33.98 -10.63
CA LYS A 52 16.23 34.04 -9.86
C LYS A 52 16.26 35.25 -8.94
N VAL A 53 15.20 36.05 -8.95
CA VAL A 53 15.11 37.24 -8.08
C VAL A 53 15.19 36.81 -6.61
N ALA A 54 16.09 37.47 -5.86
CA ALA A 54 16.28 37.19 -4.43
C ALA A 54 14.98 37.36 -3.64
N GLY A 55 14.65 36.37 -2.80
CA GLY A 55 13.43 36.36 -1.99
C GLY A 55 12.17 35.92 -2.74
N ALA A 56 12.28 35.51 -4.02
CA ALA A 56 11.21 34.81 -4.71
C ALA A 56 10.81 33.54 -3.94
N GLU A 57 9.52 33.24 -3.93
CA GLU A 57 8.98 32.06 -3.26
C GLU A 57 9.59 30.76 -3.85
N ALA A 58 9.83 29.76 -3.00
CA ALA A 58 10.52 28.53 -3.39
C ALA A 58 9.81 27.78 -4.53
N TRP A 59 8.48 27.77 -4.54
CA TRP A 59 7.64 27.09 -5.54
C TRP A 59 7.65 27.75 -6.93
N ARG A 60 8.18 28.97 -7.09
CA ARG A 60 8.30 29.59 -8.41
C ARG A 60 9.48 29.00 -9.18
N GLY A 61 9.25 28.55 -10.40
CA GLY A 61 10.28 27.94 -11.24
C GLY A 61 11.07 28.97 -12.04
N LEU A 62 12.38 28.75 -12.16
CA LEU A 62 13.19 29.40 -13.20
C LEU A 62 13.85 28.32 -14.03
N THR A 63 13.48 28.27 -15.31
CA THR A 63 14.07 27.36 -16.29
C THR A 63 15.08 28.10 -17.16
N ALA A 64 16.33 27.64 -17.17
CA ALA A 64 17.29 28.02 -18.21
C ALA A 64 17.12 27.07 -19.40
N ALA A 65 16.90 27.61 -20.59
CA ALA A 65 16.51 26.86 -21.77
C ALA A 65 17.50 27.05 -22.92
N TYR A 66 17.89 25.92 -23.51
CA TYR A 66 18.90 25.81 -24.57
C TYR A 66 18.38 24.97 -25.74
N TRP A 67 17.06 24.81 -25.88
CA TRP A 67 16.44 24.00 -26.93
C TRP A 67 16.76 24.51 -28.35
N ASP A 68 17.19 25.76 -28.50
CA ASP A 68 17.61 26.39 -29.76
C ASP A 68 19.12 26.30 -30.03
N SER A 69 19.89 25.70 -29.11
CA SER A 69 21.35 25.63 -29.23
C SER A 69 21.80 24.80 -30.44
N PRO A 70 22.78 25.27 -31.24
CA PRO A 70 23.28 24.56 -32.41
C PRO A 70 24.34 23.50 -32.07
N GLY A 71 24.84 23.49 -30.83
CA GLY A 71 25.93 22.63 -30.37
C GLY A 71 25.58 21.90 -29.08
N ALA A 72 26.49 21.07 -28.58
CA ALA A 72 26.27 20.34 -27.34
C ALA A 72 26.19 21.31 -26.14
N VAL A 73 25.31 21.00 -25.18
CA VAL A 73 25.05 21.84 -24.00
C VAL A 73 25.53 21.13 -22.75
N THR A 74 26.25 21.83 -21.87
CA THR A 74 26.64 21.30 -20.55
C THR A 74 26.17 22.24 -19.46
N VAL A 75 25.40 21.74 -18.49
CA VAL A 75 24.89 22.55 -17.37
C VAL A 75 25.30 21.92 -16.05
N ASP A 76 25.74 22.75 -15.11
CA ASP A 76 25.94 22.36 -13.71
C ASP A 76 25.24 23.40 -12.82
N LEU A 77 24.07 23.02 -12.30
CA LEU A 77 23.21 23.92 -11.52
C LEU A 77 23.84 24.29 -10.17
N GLU A 78 24.54 23.36 -9.52
CA GLU A 78 25.26 23.63 -8.27
C GLU A 78 26.47 24.55 -8.47
N ALA A 79 27.23 24.34 -9.54
CA ALA A 79 28.34 25.21 -9.90
C ALA A 79 27.86 26.55 -10.50
N GLY A 80 26.60 26.63 -10.92
CA GLY A 80 25.95 27.84 -11.42
C GLY A 80 26.41 28.26 -12.80
N TYR A 81 26.58 27.33 -13.74
CA TYR A 81 26.95 27.67 -15.12
C TYR A 81 26.30 26.76 -16.18
N ALA A 82 26.25 27.27 -17.42
CA ALA A 82 25.96 26.49 -18.60
C ALA A 82 26.91 26.84 -19.75
N ASP A 83 27.52 25.83 -20.37
CA ASP A 83 28.13 25.98 -21.69
C ASP A 83 26.99 25.82 -22.72
N ASP A 84 26.60 26.93 -23.35
CA ASP A 84 25.33 27.15 -24.05
C ASP A 84 25.21 26.49 -25.44
N GLY A 85 26.30 25.88 -25.94
CA GLY A 85 26.42 25.30 -27.28
C GLY A 85 26.50 26.32 -28.43
N TRP A 86 26.45 27.63 -28.16
CA TRP A 86 26.83 28.71 -29.08
C TRP A 86 28.32 29.07 -28.99
N GLY A 87 29.00 28.57 -27.96
CA GLY A 87 30.44 28.77 -27.71
C GLY A 87 30.72 29.76 -26.59
N GLY A 88 29.69 30.18 -25.86
CA GLY A 88 29.75 31.01 -24.67
C GLY A 88 29.50 30.22 -23.39
N ARG A 89 29.57 30.90 -22.25
CA ARG A 89 29.24 30.34 -20.93
C ARG A 89 28.35 31.28 -20.15
N ASP A 90 27.17 30.79 -19.83
CA ASP A 90 26.19 31.49 -19.01
C ASP A 90 26.46 31.25 -17.52
N THR A 91 26.12 32.25 -16.72
CA THR A 91 26.10 32.22 -15.25
C THR A 91 24.67 32.00 -14.77
N LEU A 92 24.45 30.90 -14.05
CA LEU A 92 23.15 30.53 -13.51
C LEU A 92 23.12 30.79 -12.01
N VAL A 93 22.09 31.50 -11.53
CA VAL A 93 21.95 31.84 -10.10
C VAL A 93 20.53 31.55 -9.65
N GLY A 94 20.37 30.54 -8.79
CA GLY A 94 19.05 30.14 -8.29
C GLY A 94 18.14 29.51 -9.36
N VAL A 95 18.73 29.05 -10.47
CA VAL A 95 18.06 28.25 -11.49
C VAL A 95 17.91 26.82 -10.96
N THR A 96 16.72 26.26 -11.05
CA THR A 96 16.42 24.89 -10.60
C THR A 96 16.03 23.97 -11.75
N ASN A 97 15.72 24.53 -12.92
CA ASN A 97 15.19 23.77 -14.05
C ASN A 97 16.04 24.03 -15.30
N VAL A 98 16.24 23.01 -16.12
CA VAL A 98 17.01 23.10 -17.38
C VAL A 98 16.20 22.48 -18.51
N SER A 99 16.05 23.23 -19.60
CA SER A 99 15.55 22.69 -20.86
C SER A 99 16.70 22.55 -21.85
N GLY A 100 16.95 21.32 -22.28
CA GLY A 100 18.07 20.94 -23.12
C GLY A 100 17.85 21.11 -24.61
N ALA A 101 18.96 21.02 -25.33
CA ALA A 101 19.01 21.11 -26.78
C ALA A 101 18.53 19.84 -27.47
N TRP A 102 18.26 19.94 -28.78
CA TRP A 102 18.10 18.78 -29.66
C TRP A 102 19.44 18.16 -30.09
N THR A 103 20.54 18.63 -29.49
CA THR A 103 21.90 18.12 -29.58
C THR A 103 22.29 17.46 -28.26
N ASP A 104 23.46 16.82 -28.23
CA ASP A 104 23.91 16.12 -27.03
C ASP A 104 23.98 17.05 -25.82
N SER A 105 23.44 16.60 -24.69
CA SER A 105 23.34 17.41 -23.47
C SER A 105 23.91 16.67 -22.25
N ASN A 106 24.59 17.40 -21.36
CA ASN A 106 25.14 16.86 -20.11
C ASN A 106 24.75 17.76 -18.93
N PHE A 107 23.84 17.30 -18.09
CA PHE A 107 23.29 18.09 -16.99
C PHE A 107 23.65 17.51 -15.63
N LYS A 108 23.97 18.42 -14.71
CA LYS A 108 24.13 18.11 -13.30
C LYS A 108 23.22 19.02 -12.48
N GLY A 109 22.42 18.39 -11.61
CA GLY A 109 21.53 19.06 -10.69
C GLY A 109 22.26 19.69 -9.52
N SER A 110 21.61 19.74 -8.38
CA SER A 110 22.08 20.43 -7.18
C SER A 110 21.66 19.66 -5.93
N ALA A 111 21.50 20.33 -4.80
CA ALA A 111 20.91 19.74 -3.59
C ALA A 111 19.40 20.06 -3.45
N ALA A 112 18.83 20.77 -4.44
CA ALA A 112 17.42 21.15 -4.49
C ALA A 112 16.73 20.34 -5.59
N ASP A 113 15.40 20.18 -5.46
CA ASP A 113 14.56 19.53 -6.47
C ASP A 113 14.72 20.21 -7.83
N ASN A 114 15.17 19.45 -8.84
CA ASN A 114 15.43 19.95 -10.18
C ASN A 114 14.53 19.27 -11.22
N GLU A 115 14.20 20.03 -12.26
CA GLU A 115 13.49 19.50 -13.42
C GLU A 115 14.33 19.62 -14.69
N PHE A 116 14.51 18.50 -15.38
CA PHE A 116 15.27 18.40 -16.62
C PHE A 116 14.36 18.05 -17.78
N TYR A 117 14.33 18.90 -18.81
CA TYR A 117 13.59 18.66 -20.04
C TYR A 117 14.60 18.35 -21.13
N VAL A 118 14.61 17.13 -21.67
CA VAL A 118 15.62 16.70 -22.63
C VAL A 118 15.14 16.81 -24.08
N GLY A 119 16.06 16.92 -25.04
CA GLY A 119 15.78 16.81 -26.47
C GLY A 119 16.13 15.42 -27.04
N GLY A 120 15.98 15.27 -28.35
CA GLY A 120 16.04 13.98 -29.06
C GLY A 120 17.43 13.35 -29.32
N ALA A 121 18.53 13.88 -28.75
CA ALA A 121 19.89 13.38 -28.98
C ALA A 121 20.44 12.50 -27.83
N HIS A 122 21.76 12.48 -27.61
CA HIS A 122 22.40 11.73 -26.52
C HIS A 122 22.50 12.60 -25.28
N ASN A 123 21.91 12.15 -24.18
CA ASN A 123 21.79 12.95 -22.97
C ASN A 123 22.39 12.20 -21.78
N LEU A 124 23.10 12.93 -20.91
CA LEU A 124 23.58 12.47 -19.61
C LEU A 124 23.02 13.39 -18.53
N ILE A 125 22.42 12.83 -17.49
CA ILE A 125 21.89 13.59 -16.35
C ILE A 125 22.33 12.96 -15.04
N ASP A 126 22.84 13.78 -14.14
CA ASP A 126 23.07 13.45 -12.74
C ASP A 126 22.27 14.44 -11.87
N GLY A 127 21.16 14.00 -11.26
CA GLY A 127 20.32 14.89 -10.44
C GLY A 127 21.02 15.38 -9.16
N ARG A 128 21.99 14.59 -8.67
CA ARG A 128 22.65 14.73 -7.37
C ARG A 128 21.71 14.48 -6.19
N ALA A 129 21.25 15.50 -5.49
CA ALA A 129 20.44 15.34 -4.29
C ALA A 129 19.19 16.22 -4.38
N GLY A 130 18.09 15.76 -3.81
CA GLY A 130 16.79 16.39 -3.98
C GLY A 130 15.80 15.38 -4.55
N TYR A 131 14.61 15.85 -4.90
CA TYR A 131 13.67 15.08 -5.69
C TYR A 131 13.69 15.60 -7.13
N ASP A 132 14.39 14.88 -7.99
CA ASP A 132 14.66 15.28 -9.36
C ASP A 132 13.73 14.58 -10.36
N THR A 133 13.27 15.35 -11.35
CA THR A 133 12.37 14.85 -12.40
C THR A 133 12.98 15.05 -13.78
N VAL A 134 12.95 14.00 -14.60
CA VAL A 134 13.31 14.09 -16.03
C VAL A 134 12.07 13.95 -16.90
N TRP A 135 11.88 14.91 -17.81
CA TRP A 135 10.80 14.94 -18.77
C TRP A 135 11.28 14.45 -20.14
N LEU A 136 10.73 13.31 -20.58
CA LEU A 136 11.06 12.71 -21.87
C LEU A 136 10.43 13.48 -23.04
N PRO A 137 11.12 13.60 -24.18
CA PRO A 137 10.69 14.46 -25.28
C PRO A 137 9.62 13.82 -26.15
N GLU A 138 8.90 14.67 -26.89
CA GLU A 138 8.13 14.24 -28.05
C GLU A 138 9.07 13.95 -29.24
N LEU A 139 9.41 12.68 -29.45
CA LEU A 139 10.35 12.27 -30.51
C LEU A 139 9.74 12.33 -31.93
N VAL A 140 8.42 12.19 -32.05
CA VAL A 140 7.67 12.28 -33.31
C VAL A 140 6.40 13.06 -33.08
N GLN A 141 5.91 13.77 -34.11
CA GLN A 141 4.72 14.61 -34.02
C GLN A 141 3.48 13.79 -33.56
N GLY A 142 2.99 14.06 -32.35
CA GLY A 142 1.88 13.36 -31.70
C GLY A 142 2.05 13.28 -30.17
N ALA A 143 1.00 12.84 -29.47
CA ALA A 143 1.08 12.67 -28.02
C ALA A 143 2.05 11.53 -27.65
N THR A 144 3.08 11.86 -26.87
CA THR A 144 4.09 10.92 -26.37
C THR A 144 3.45 9.86 -25.47
N LYS A 145 3.90 8.60 -25.58
CA LYS A 145 3.44 7.46 -24.76
C LYS A 145 4.61 6.74 -24.13
N TRP A 146 4.37 6.10 -22.98
CA TRP A 146 5.39 5.26 -22.31
C TRP A 146 5.90 4.12 -23.19
N SER A 147 5.06 3.57 -24.06
CA SER A 147 5.43 2.54 -25.04
C SER A 147 6.44 3.01 -26.09
N ASP A 148 6.68 4.32 -26.20
CA ASP A 148 7.62 4.89 -27.15
C ASP A 148 9.07 4.84 -26.63
N PHE A 149 9.27 4.40 -25.39
CA PHE A 149 10.58 4.31 -24.74
C PHE A 149 10.85 2.92 -24.18
N ASN A 150 12.10 2.50 -24.29
CA ASN A 150 12.64 1.36 -23.56
C ASN A 150 13.38 1.91 -22.34
N ILE A 151 12.77 1.78 -21.16
CA ILE A 151 13.31 2.25 -19.88
C ILE A 151 13.92 1.05 -19.16
N LYS A 152 15.21 1.12 -18.82
CA LYS A 152 15.92 0.11 -18.01
C LYS A 152 16.52 0.77 -16.80
N VAL A 153 16.01 0.42 -15.63
CA VAL A 153 16.48 0.96 -14.34
C VAL A 153 17.42 -0.05 -13.69
N SER A 154 18.47 0.43 -13.03
CA SER A 154 19.35 -0.40 -12.21
C SER A 154 18.60 -1.00 -11.03
N ILE A 155 19.06 -2.15 -10.54
CA ILE A 155 18.36 -2.89 -9.46
C ILE A 155 18.42 -2.18 -8.10
N ASP A 156 19.34 -1.22 -7.94
CA ASP A 156 19.43 -0.30 -6.80
C ASP A 156 18.52 0.94 -6.95
N GLY A 157 17.91 1.15 -8.12
CA GLY A 157 17.09 2.31 -8.46
C GLY A 157 17.87 3.61 -8.67
N ALA A 158 19.20 3.59 -8.60
CA ALA A 158 20.02 4.79 -8.62
C ALA A 158 20.30 5.33 -10.04
N SER A 159 20.09 4.53 -11.08
CA SER A 159 20.38 4.91 -12.46
C SER A 159 19.42 4.27 -13.46
N ALA A 160 19.29 4.88 -14.64
CA ALA A 160 18.57 4.26 -15.74
C ALA A 160 19.17 4.60 -17.10
N VAL A 161 18.94 3.71 -18.06
CA VAL A 161 19.22 3.94 -19.47
C VAL A 161 17.90 3.89 -20.22
N ILE A 162 17.62 4.96 -20.97
CA ILE A 162 16.38 5.15 -21.71
C ILE A 162 16.74 5.32 -23.19
N THR A 163 16.08 4.55 -24.04
CA THR A 163 16.24 4.60 -25.51
C THR A 163 14.86 4.58 -26.16
N SER A 164 14.78 4.88 -27.45
CA SER A 164 13.51 4.79 -28.19
C SER A 164 13.68 3.99 -29.49
N PRO A 165 12.73 3.10 -29.83
CA PRO A 165 12.69 2.51 -31.16
C PRO A 165 12.27 3.50 -32.25
N LEU A 166 11.69 4.65 -31.89
CA LEU A 166 11.22 5.66 -32.85
C LEU A 166 12.34 6.55 -33.36
N GLU A 167 13.36 6.81 -32.55
CA GLU A 167 14.51 7.65 -32.88
C GLU A 167 15.81 6.94 -32.47
N ALA A 168 16.53 6.38 -33.44
CA ALA A 168 17.73 5.60 -33.18
C ALA A 168 18.89 6.43 -32.61
N GLY A 169 18.87 7.76 -32.82
CA GLY A 169 19.85 8.68 -32.25
C GLY A 169 19.57 9.09 -30.80
N PHE A 170 18.39 8.76 -30.25
CA PHE A 170 18.02 9.12 -28.90
C PHE A 170 18.58 8.12 -27.88
N SER A 171 19.35 8.64 -26.92
CA SER A 171 19.69 7.90 -25.72
C SER A 171 19.80 8.82 -24.53
N LEU A 172 19.42 8.34 -23.37
CA LEU A 172 19.46 9.09 -22.12
C LEU A 172 20.00 8.17 -21.02
N ALA A 173 21.11 8.56 -20.40
CA ALA A 173 21.64 7.95 -19.20
C ALA A 173 21.38 8.89 -18.02
N ILE A 174 20.71 8.38 -17.00
CA ILE A 174 20.40 9.15 -15.78
C ILE A 174 20.97 8.48 -14.54
N SER A 175 21.38 9.29 -13.58
CA SER A 175 21.74 8.87 -12.22
C SER A 175 21.17 9.84 -11.19
N ASN A 176 20.80 9.33 -10.01
CA ASN A 176 20.21 10.11 -8.92
C ASN A 176 18.98 10.91 -9.40
N ILE A 177 18.01 10.22 -9.99
CA ILE A 177 16.73 10.79 -10.46
C ILE A 177 15.59 9.99 -9.84
N GLU A 178 14.61 10.68 -9.27
CA GLU A 178 13.49 10.06 -8.56
C GLU A 178 12.28 9.82 -9.47
N ALA A 179 12.07 10.66 -10.48
CA ALA A 179 10.87 10.60 -11.31
C ALA A 179 11.09 10.82 -12.81
N LEU A 180 10.24 10.18 -13.61
CA LEU A 180 10.10 10.40 -15.04
C LEU A 180 8.71 10.97 -15.36
N GLY A 181 8.65 11.88 -16.33
CA GLY A 181 7.41 12.35 -16.94
C GLY A 181 7.51 12.38 -18.46
N LEU A 182 6.38 12.56 -19.13
CA LEU A 182 6.31 12.73 -20.59
C LEU A 182 5.99 14.18 -20.94
N ALA A 183 6.69 14.75 -21.91
CA ALA A 183 6.38 16.07 -22.43
C ALA A 183 4.91 16.14 -22.90
N GLY A 184 4.23 17.22 -22.52
CA GLY A 184 2.81 17.44 -22.82
C GLY A 184 1.84 16.73 -21.87
N ARG A 185 2.33 15.96 -20.90
CA ARG A 185 1.53 15.32 -19.83
C ARG A 185 2.08 15.69 -18.45
N TRP A 186 2.02 16.97 -18.14
CA TRP A 186 2.69 17.56 -16.97
C TRP A 186 2.12 17.11 -15.62
N ASP A 187 0.94 16.47 -15.61
CA ASP A 187 0.31 15.90 -14.42
C ASP A 187 0.63 14.39 -14.24
N GLU A 188 1.27 13.74 -15.23
CA GLU A 188 1.64 12.32 -15.19
C GLU A 188 3.14 12.16 -14.88
N LYS A 189 3.47 11.95 -13.59
CA LYS A 189 4.83 11.61 -13.12
C LYS A 189 4.86 10.20 -12.54
N PHE A 190 5.88 9.42 -12.90
CA PHE A 190 6.11 8.07 -12.37
C PHE A 190 7.43 8.01 -11.61
N VAL A 191 7.41 7.33 -10.46
CA VAL A 191 8.62 7.08 -9.66
C VAL A 191 9.52 6.12 -10.43
N LEU A 192 10.80 6.47 -10.57
CA LEU A 192 11.77 5.70 -11.37
C LEU A 192 11.89 4.26 -10.88
N ALA A 193 11.91 4.05 -9.56
CA ALA A 193 11.98 2.72 -8.95
C ALA A 193 10.81 1.79 -9.34
N GLY A 194 9.66 2.35 -9.75
CA GLY A 194 8.51 1.57 -10.22
C GLY A 194 8.75 0.85 -11.55
N PHE A 195 9.83 1.19 -12.28
CA PHE A 195 10.23 0.50 -13.51
C PHE A 195 11.25 -0.62 -13.28
N ILE A 196 11.67 -0.87 -12.02
CA ILE A 196 12.57 -1.98 -11.70
C ILE A 196 11.81 -3.29 -11.86
N LYS A 197 12.39 -4.19 -12.65
CA LYS A 197 11.80 -5.49 -12.92
C LYS A 197 12.26 -6.51 -11.88
N PRO A 198 11.34 -7.20 -11.16
CA PRO A 198 11.72 -8.20 -10.16
C PRO A 198 12.63 -9.31 -10.72
N GLU A 199 12.47 -9.71 -11.99
CA GLU A 199 13.36 -10.70 -12.61
C GLU A 199 14.81 -10.20 -12.76
N ASP A 200 15.00 -8.92 -13.06
CA ASP A 200 16.33 -8.30 -13.14
C ASP A 200 16.98 -8.24 -11.76
N VAL A 201 16.19 -7.95 -10.72
CA VAL A 201 16.65 -7.97 -9.31
C VAL A 201 17.17 -9.36 -8.92
N ALA A 202 16.43 -10.41 -9.24
CA ALA A 202 16.85 -11.78 -8.98
C ALA A 202 18.15 -12.14 -9.73
N ILE A 203 18.20 -11.91 -11.04
CA ILE A 203 19.31 -12.36 -11.90
C ILE A 203 20.58 -11.53 -11.68
N GLN A 204 20.46 -10.22 -11.55
CA GLN A 204 21.62 -9.33 -11.43
C GLN A 204 22.10 -9.20 -9.98
N GLY A 205 21.19 -9.31 -9.01
CA GLY A 205 21.50 -9.11 -7.61
C GLY A 205 21.84 -10.39 -6.84
N LEU A 206 21.16 -11.52 -7.09
CA LEU A 206 21.36 -12.76 -6.31
C LEU A 206 22.38 -13.73 -6.90
N LEU A 207 22.77 -13.62 -8.17
CA LEU A 207 23.75 -14.53 -8.74
C LEU A 207 25.17 -14.14 -8.33
N ALA A 208 25.93 -15.08 -7.75
CA ALA A 208 27.35 -14.90 -7.43
C ALA A 208 28.27 -14.83 -8.68
N GLY A 209 27.66 -14.80 -9.88
CA GLY A 209 28.32 -14.75 -11.19
C GLY A 209 28.18 -16.04 -11.99
N ASP A 210 28.30 -15.96 -13.32
CA ASP A 210 28.06 -17.07 -14.26
C ASP A 210 28.90 -18.33 -14.00
N GLY A 211 30.08 -18.16 -13.37
CA GLY A 211 31.03 -19.23 -13.04
C GLY A 211 30.83 -19.87 -11.67
N ALA A 212 30.05 -19.25 -10.77
CA ALA A 212 29.80 -19.72 -9.41
C ALA A 212 28.59 -20.68 -9.36
N ARG A 213 28.60 -21.70 -10.22
CA ARG A 213 27.54 -22.72 -10.34
C ARG A 213 28.11 -24.08 -10.78
N TRP A 214 27.40 -25.17 -10.50
CA TRP A 214 27.91 -26.53 -10.67
C TRP A 214 28.12 -26.98 -12.13
N ASN A 215 27.40 -26.40 -13.09
CA ASN A 215 27.54 -26.69 -14.51
C ASN A 215 28.03 -25.49 -15.33
N ALA A 216 28.99 -24.73 -14.77
CA ALA A 216 29.52 -23.49 -15.36
C ALA A 216 29.97 -23.59 -16.83
N SER A 217 30.35 -24.78 -17.31
CA SER A 217 30.72 -25.00 -18.71
C SER A 217 29.55 -25.14 -19.70
N ALA A 218 28.32 -25.33 -19.20
CA ALA A 218 27.11 -25.39 -20.03
C ALA A 218 26.51 -23.98 -20.22
N ALA A 219 25.51 -23.82 -21.09
CA ALA A 219 24.77 -22.55 -21.15
C ALA A 219 23.97 -22.34 -19.84
N LEU A 220 23.69 -21.09 -19.48
CA LEU A 220 22.72 -20.77 -18.42
C LEU A 220 21.36 -21.41 -18.74
N GLY A 221 20.62 -21.82 -17.71
CA GLY A 221 19.34 -22.51 -17.85
C GLY A 221 19.45 -24.00 -18.21
N THR A 222 20.67 -24.56 -18.26
CA THR A 222 20.85 -26.00 -18.52
C THR A 222 20.62 -26.81 -17.24
N PRO A 223 19.75 -27.85 -17.26
CA PRO A 223 19.54 -28.74 -16.12
C PRO A 223 20.82 -29.45 -15.65
N VAL A 224 20.89 -29.76 -14.35
CA VAL A 224 22.02 -30.49 -13.75
C VAL A 224 21.54 -31.43 -12.64
N THR A 225 22.22 -32.57 -12.52
CA THR A 225 22.06 -33.48 -11.37
C THR A 225 23.24 -33.33 -10.44
N LEU A 226 22.96 -33.02 -9.18
CA LEU A 226 23.96 -32.90 -8.11
C LEU A 226 23.86 -34.10 -7.18
N SER A 227 25.00 -34.58 -6.72
CA SER A 227 25.06 -35.53 -5.61
C SER A 227 25.09 -34.78 -4.28
N TYR A 228 24.50 -35.35 -3.23
CA TYR A 228 24.62 -34.79 -1.88
C TYR A 228 24.83 -35.88 -0.83
N SER A 229 25.45 -35.51 0.29
CA SER A 229 25.73 -36.45 1.38
C SER A 229 25.63 -35.78 2.75
N PHE A 230 25.30 -36.58 3.78
CA PHE A 230 25.32 -36.13 5.17
C PHE A 230 26.64 -36.51 5.83
N VAL A 231 27.30 -35.53 6.45
CA VAL A 231 28.62 -35.74 7.05
C VAL A 231 28.50 -36.65 8.26
N THR A 232 29.32 -37.72 8.28
CA THR A 232 29.29 -38.72 9.36
C THR A 232 30.46 -38.62 10.33
N THR A 233 31.56 -37.99 9.90
CA THR A 233 32.80 -37.84 10.68
C THR A 233 33.29 -36.40 10.62
N ALA A 234 33.75 -35.87 11.76
CA ALA A 234 34.28 -34.52 11.83
C ALA A 234 35.45 -34.30 10.84
N PRO A 235 35.47 -33.21 10.05
CA PRO A 235 36.62 -32.86 9.24
C PRO A 235 37.81 -32.50 10.13
N ALA A 236 39.03 -32.68 9.59
CA ALA A 236 40.26 -32.43 10.35
C ALA A 236 40.50 -30.93 10.66
N SER A 237 39.90 -30.03 9.88
CA SER A 237 40.01 -28.57 10.00
C SER A 237 38.85 -27.89 9.25
N GLY A 238 38.66 -26.58 9.46
CA GLY A 238 37.63 -25.79 8.77
C GLY A 238 36.37 -25.60 9.62
N ALA A 239 35.34 -24.97 9.02
CA ALA A 239 34.09 -24.59 9.69
C ALA A 239 33.37 -25.79 10.34
N GLY A 240 33.45 -26.97 9.70
CA GLY A 240 32.85 -28.20 10.19
C GLY A 240 33.55 -28.90 11.35
N ALA A 241 34.75 -28.48 11.75
CA ALA A 241 35.58 -29.26 12.67
C ALA A 241 35.22 -29.04 14.15
N ALA A 242 34.99 -27.79 14.55
CA ALA A 242 34.73 -27.44 15.95
C ALA A 242 33.31 -27.88 16.36
N GLY A 243 33.19 -28.65 17.44
CA GLY A 243 31.88 -29.06 17.96
C GLY A 243 31.04 -29.90 17.00
N PHE A 244 31.66 -30.61 16.05
CA PHE A 244 30.96 -31.38 15.03
C PHE A 244 29.88 -32.31 15.59
N ARG A 245 28.75 -32.34 14.91
CA ARG A 245 27.65 -33.27 15.10
C ARG A 245 27.07 -33.68 13.75
N ALA A 246 26.86 -34.98 13.56
CA ALA A 246 26.13 -35.48 12.40
C ALA A 246 24.66 -35.04 12.46
N PHE A 247 24.06 -34.78 11.30
CA PHE A 247 22.64 -34.49 11.20
C PHE A 247 21.80 -35.70 11.69
N THR A 248 20.78 -35.43 12.49
CA THR A 248 19.78 -36.41 12.91
C THR A 248 18.89 -36.80 11.74
N ALA A 249 18.17 -37.92 11.85
CA ALA A 249 17.27 -38.38 10.79
C ALA A 249 16.20 -37.34 10.41
N ALA A 250 15.71 -36.56 11.37
CA ALA A 250 14.73 -35.50 11.12
C ALA A 250 15.34 -34.30 10.36
N GLU A 251 16.56 -33.90 10.72
CA GLU A 251 17.30 -32.83 10.03
C GLU A 251 17.65 -33.25 8.60
N GLN A 252 18.03 -34.52 8.39
CA GLN A 252 18.23 -35.07 7.05
C GLN A 252 16.94 -35.07 6.23
N ALA A 253 15.80 -35.39 6.84
CA ALA A 253 14.50 -35.34 6.16
C ALA A 253 14.11 -33.90 5.77
N ALA A 254 14.45 -32.90 6.59
CA ALA A 254 14.24 -31.49 6.26
C ALA A 254 15.05 -31.08 5.02
N VAL A 255 16.34 -31.44 4.95
CA VAL A 255 17.18 -31.20 3.76
C VAL A 255 16.57 -31.86 2.51
N ARG A 256 16.18 -33.14 2.61
CA ARG A 256 15.52 -33.84 1.49
C ARG A 256 14.28 -33.09 0.98
N GLY A 257 13.41 -32.64 1.89
CA GLY A 257 12.22 -31.88 1.53
C GLY A 257 12.51 -30.54 0.85
N ILE A 258 13.58 -29.84 1.27
CA ILE A 258 14.03 -28.60 0.63
C ILE A 258 14.51 -28.88 -0.80
N LEU A 259 15.37 -29.88 -0.99
CA LEU A 259 15.92 -30.26 -2.29
C LEU A 259 14.84 -30.81 -3.25
N ASP A 260 13.86 -31.55 -2.73
CA ASP A 260 12.71 -32.03 -3.50
C ASP A 260 11.86 -30.87 -4.04
N THR A 261 11.71 -29.79 -3.28
CA THR A 261 11.01 -28.58 -3.74
C THR A 261 11.74 -27.92 -4.90
N LEU A 262 13.07 -27.79 -4.83
CA LEU A 262 13.86 -27.27 -5.94
C LEU A 262 13.76 -28.14 -7.19
N THR A 263 13.70 -29.47 -7.03
CA THR A 263 13.53 -30.40 -8.16
C THR A 263 12.19 -30.21 -8.89
N ARG A 264 11.15 -29.76 -8.20
CA ARG A 264 9.83 -29.50 -8.81
C ARG A 264 9.73 -28.13 -9.50
N LEU A 265 10.58 -27.17 -9.11
CA LEU A 265 10.49 -25.79 -9.59
C LEU A 265 11.60 -25.43 -10.58
N THR A 266 12.72 -26.14 -10.56
CA THR A 266 13.96 -25.81 -11.29
C THR A 266 14.50 -27.04 -12.03
N GLY A 267 15.47 -26.85 -12.93
CA GLY A 267 16.19 -27.93 -13.61
C GLY A 267 17.24 -28.63 -12.74
N LEU A 268 17.25 -28.40 -11.42
CA LEU A 268 18.07 -29.14 -10.47
C LEU A 268 17.46 -30.51 -10.19
N SER A 269 18.32 -31.51 -10.01
CA SER A 269 17.94 -32.83 -9.48
C SER A 269 19.01 -33.32 -8.52
N PHE A 270 18.62 -34.07 -7.51
CA PHE A 270 19.52 -34.44 -6.41
C PHE A 270 19.59 -35.95 -6.20
N ASN A 271 20.81 -36.47 -6.04
CA ASN A 271 21.07 -37.88 -5.76
C ASN A 271 21.84 -38.03 -4.44
N GLU A 272 21.22 -38.65 -3.43
CA GLU A 272 21.88 -38.89 -2.15
C GLU A 272 22.97 -39.98 -2.29
N VAL A 273 24.16 -39.69 -1.81
CA VAL A 273 25.29 -40.63 -1.74
C VAL A 273 25.81 -40.74 -0.30
N SER A 274 26.38 -41.89 0.04
CA SER A 274 27.03 -42.08 1.34
C SER A 274 28.48 -41.61 1.31
N GLU A 275 28.94 -40.95 2.37
CA GLU A 275 30.38 -40.66 2.52
C GLU A 275 31.15 -41.96 2.82
N ALA A 276 32.02 -42.39 1.89
CA ALA A 276 32.83 -43.60 2.07
C ALA A 276 34.16 -43.49 1.33
N GLY A 277 35.27 -43.86 1.99
CA GLY A 277 36.59 -43.95 1.36
C GLY A 277 37.13 -42.63 0.78
N GLY A 278 36.64 -41.48 1.28
CA GLY A 278 36.98 -40.15 0.76
C GLY A 278 36.09 -39.66 -0.40
N ALA A 279 35.14 -40.47 -0.87
CA ALA A 279 34.10 -40.02 -1.77
C ALA A 279 32.99 -39.32 -0.98
N VAL A 280 32.56 -38.16 -1.49
CA VAL A 280 31.55 -37.28 -0.89
C VAL A 280 30.62 -36.76 -1.99
N GLY A 281 29.46 -36.22 -1.62
CA GLY A 281 28.58 -35.52 -2.57
C GLY A 281 29.13 -34.16 -3.01
N ASP A 282 28.56 -33.60 -4.06
CA ASP A 282 28.80 -32.21 -4.49
C ASP A 282 28.35 -31.24 -3.38
N LEU A 283 27.24 -31.55 -2.72
CA LEU A 283 26.75 -30.85 -1.53
C LEU A 283 26.94 -31.71 -0.27
N ARG A 284 27.44 -31.12 0.81
CA ARG A 284 27.70 -31.86 2.06
C ARG A 284 27.05 -31.15 3.24
N PHE A 285 26.25 -31.87 4.01
CA PHE A 285 25.48 -31.30 5.12
C PHE A 285 25.99 -31.79 6.47
N GLY A 286 26.41 -30.87 7.33
CA GLY A 286 26.88 -31.18 8.68
C GLY A 286 26.58 -30.05 9.67
N ALA A 287 26.58 -30.37 10.97
CA ALA A 287 26.40 -29.38 12.03
C ALA A 287 27.71 -29.24 12.83
N SER A 288 28.03 -28.01 13.23
CA SER A 288 29.26 -27.69 13.95
C SER A 288 29.11 -26.33 14.62
N GLN A 289 29.81 -26.12 15.73
CA GLN A 289 29.75 -24.84 16.44
C GLN A 289 30.27 -23.71 15.55
N GLN A 290 29.41 -22.73 15.25
CA GLN A 290 29.80 -21.48 14.62
C GLN A 290 29.99 -20.40 15.68
N SER A 291 30.87 -19.45 15.40
CA SER A 291 31.26 -18.42 16.38
C SER A 291 30.44 -17.13 16.27
N ALA A 292 29.85 -16.86 15.11
CA ALA A 292 29.15 -15.59 14.84
C ALA A 292 28.06 -15.70 13.75
N THR A 293 27.82 -16.89 13.19
CA THR A 293 26.90 -17.09 12.06
C THR A 293 25.92 -18.22 12.37
N LYS A 294 24.79 -18.25 11.66
CA LYS A 294 23.78 -19.31 11.80
C LYS A 294 24.10 -20.55 10.96
N GLY A 295 24.95 -20.37 9.96
CA GLY A 295 25.58 -21.39 9.15
C GLY A 295 26.78 -20.81 8.40
N VAL A 296 27.50 -21.65 7.68
CA VAL A 296 28.58 -21.26 6.76
C VAL A 296 28.56 -22.20 5.56
N THR A 297 28.63 -21.63 4.36
CA THR A 297 28.63 -22.39 3.12
C THR A 297 29.75 -21.98 2.17
N GLY A 298 30.34 -22.96 1.48
CA GLY A 298 31.19 -22.71 0.32
C GLY A 298 30.36 -22.61 -0.97
N LEU A 299 30.53 -21.54 -1.74
CA LEU A 299 29.94 -21.40 -3.08
C LEU A 299 30.37 -22.55 -4.02
N PRO A 300 29.61 -22.83 -5.11
CA PRO A 300 29.98 -23.85 -6.10
C PRO A 300 31.39 -23.65 -6.66
N GLY A 301 32.14 -24.74 -6.79
CA GLY A 301 33.52 -24.67 -7.25
C GLY A 301 34.25 -26.01 -7.15
N SER A 302 35.58 -25.97 -7.34
CA SER A 302 36.45 -27.16 -7.30
C SER A 302 37.25 -27.30 -5.99
N GLY A 303 37.07 -26.39 -5.05
CA GLY A 303 37.74 -26.40 -3.74
C GLY A 303 37.17 -27.46 -2.81
N ALA A 304 37.98 -27.93 -1.84
CA ALA A 304 37.65 -29.03 -0.93
C ALA A 304 36.48 -28.76 0.05
N GLY A 305 35.90 -27.55 0.04
CA GLY A 305 34.70 -27.19 0.81
C GLY A 305 33.65 -26.46 -0.03
N ALA A 306 33.75 -26.52 -1.36
CA ALA A 306 32.69 -26.02 -2.24
C ALA A 306 31.45 -26.89 -2.06
N GLY A 307 30.28 -26.28 -1.87
CA GLY A 307 29.02 -26.99 -1.62
C GLY A 307 28.85 -27.54 -0.21
N ASP A 308 29.86 -27.43 0.66
CA ASP A 308 29.72 -27.80 2.07
C ASP A 308 28.82 -26.79 2.78
N VAL A 309 27.75 -27.26 3.42
CA VAL A 309 26.82 -26.53 4.26
C VAL A 309 27.02 -26.94 5.72
N TRP A 310 27.55 -26.02 6.52
CA TRP A 310 27.81 -26.21 7.95
C TRP A 310 26.84 -25.37 8.79
N MET A 311 25.85 -26.01 9.37
CA MET A 311 24.87 -25.34 10.23
C MET A 311 25.38 -25.20 11.67
N ASP A 312 25.08 -24.07 12.30
CA ASP A 312 25.38 -23.85 13.72
C ASP A 312 24.52 -24.75 14.63
N LEU A 313 25.09 -25.21 15.75
CA LEU A 313 24.41 -26.15 16.64
C LEU A 313 23.12 -25.58 17.23
N GLU A 314 23.11 -24.28 17.54
CA GLU A 314 21.96 -23.57 18.10
C GLU A 314 20.86 -23.38 17.05
N SER A 315 21.21 -23.07 15.79
CA SER A 315 20.25 -23.02 14.67
C SER A 315 19.55 -24.37 14.46
N MET A 316 20.26 -25.47 14.68
CA MET A 316 19.70 -26.82 14.51
C MET A 316 18.70 -27.22 15.61
N LEU A 317 18.53 -26.43 16.67
CA LEU A 317 17.55 -26.72 17.74
C LEU A 317 16.10 -26.61 17.25
N ALA A 318 15.84 -25.81 16.22
CA ALA A 318 14.53 -25.63 15.61
C ALA A 318 14.66 -25.60 14.09
N LEU A 319 14.16 -26.64 13.43
CA LEU A 319 14.27 -26.83 11.97
C LEU A 319 12.90 -27.08 11.31
N THR A 320 11.83 -26.61 11.95
CA THR A 320 10.48 -26.65 11.37
C THR A 320 10.31 -25.50 10.38
N PRO A 321 9.55 -25.66 9.28
CA PRO A 321 9.25 -24.55 8.38
C PRO A 321 8.70 -23.34 9.13
N GLY A 322 9.21 -22.14 8.82
CA GLY A 322 8.86 -20.91 9.53
C GLY A 322 9.64 -20.65 10.82
N SER A 323 10.75 -21.36 11.05
CA SER A 323 11.68 -21.10 12.16
C SER A 323 13.00 -20.52 11.65
N GLU A 324 13.71 -19.79 12.52
CA GLU A 324 15.02 -19.20 12.21
C GLU A 324 16.02 -20.23 11.67
N GLY A 325 16.10 -21.42 12.28
CA GLY A 325 17.01 -22.47 11.85
C GLY A 325 16.66 -23.07 10.49
N TYR A 326 15.37 -23.13 10.15
CA TYR A 326 14.92 -23.54 8.81
C TYR A 326 15.24 -22.49 7.75
N ALA A 327 15.01 -21.21 8.06
CA ALA A 327 15.37 -20.10 7.19
C ALA A 327 16.89 -20.05 6.94
N ALA A 328 17.70 -20.23 7.99
CA ALA A 328 19.14 -20.33 7.87
C ALA A 328 19.55 -21.53 6.98
N LEU A 329 18.89 -22.68 7.10
CA LEU A 329 19.19 -23.83 6.23
C LEU A 329 18.86 -23.56 4.76
N LEU A 330 17.73 -22.90 4.47
CA LEU A 330 17.40 -22.46 3.10
C LEU A 330 18.48 -21.51 2.55
N HIS A 331 18.87 -20.51 3.34
CA HIS A 331 19.91 -19.54 3.02
C HIS A 331 21.24 -20.19 2.66
N GLU A 332 21.73 -21.09 3.52
CA GLU A 332 22.98 -21.80 3.29
C GLU A 332 22.92 -22.69 2.03
N ILE A 333 21.79 -23.37 1.80
CA ILE A 333 21.59 -24.12 0.55
C ILE A 333 21.60 -23.19 -0.67
N GLY A 334 21.05 -21.98 -0.56
CA GLY A 334 21.09 -20.94 -1.59
C GLY A 334 22.53 -20.63 -2.01
N HIS A 335 23.42 -20.37 -1.03
CA HIS A 335 24.85 -20.22 -1.29
C HIS A 335 25.46 -21.46 -1.96
N ALA A 336 25.14 -22.67 -1.50
CA ALA A 336 25.67 -23.92 -2.06
C ALA A 336 25.24 -24.14 -3.52
N LEU A 337 24.21 -23.43 -3.98
CA LEU A 337 23.69 -23.46 -5.34
C LEU A 337 24.11 -22.25 -6.19
N GLY A 338 24.83 -21.28 -5.63
CA GLY A 338 25.39 -20.14 -6.36
C GLY A 338 24.69 -18.81 -6.14
N LEU A 339 23.81 -18.72 -5.13
CA LEU A 339 23.21 -17.45 -4.73
C LEU A 339 24.12 -16.67 -3.77
N ARG A 340 24.01 -15.35 -3.76
CA ARG A 340 24.70 -14.43 -2.86
C ARG A 340 23.72 -13.53 -2.12
N HIS A 341 24.25 -12.76 -1.17
CA HIS A 341 23.50 -11.75 -0.43
C HIS A 341 22.98 -10.61 -1.35
N PRO A 342 21.80 -10.04 -1.07
CA PRO A 342 21.25 -8.88 -1.80
C PRO A 342 22.10 -7.61 -1.72
N VAL A 343 22.87 -7.46 -0.64
CA VAL A 343 23.74 -6.32 -0.35
C VAL A 343 25.15 -6.82 -0.02
N ASN A 344 26.18 -6.02 -0.32
CA ASN A 344 27.55 -6.44 -0.11
C ASN A 344 27.93 -6.38 1.38
N VAL A 345 27.81 -7.52 2.04
CA VAL A 345 28.29 -7.76 3.41
C VAL A 345 29.62 -8.52 3.45
N ASP A 346 30.11 -8.96 2.29
CA ASP A 346 31.29 -9.82 2.14
C ASP A 346 32.43 -9.05 1.45
N PRO A 347 33.47 -8.59 2.18
CA PRO A 347 34.52 -7.74 1.63
C PRO A 347 35.31 -8.31 0.42
N GLY A 348 35.20 -9.61 0.18
CA GLY A 348 35.84 -10.31 -0.95
C GLY A 348 34.94 -10.51 -2.16
N ASP A 349 33.66 -10.15 -2.09
CA ASP A 349 32.70 -10.30 -3.18
C ASP A 349 32.61 -9.01 -4.02
N HIS A 350 32.49 -9.18 -5.33
CA HIS A 350 32.49 -8.10 -6.31
C HIS A 350 31.06 -7.85 -6.80
N TYR A 351 30.47 -6.76 -6.31
CA TYR A 351 29.14 -6.31 -6.73
C TYR A 351 29.25 -5.30 -7.86
N ALA A 352 28.47 -5.49 -8.91
CA ALA A 352 28.23 -4.44 -9.90
C ALA A 352 27.14 -3.47 -9.41
N GLN A 353 26.10 -3.99 -8.74
CA GLN A 353 24.96 -3.28 -8.14
C GLN A 353 24.41 -4.09 -6.96
N GLN A 354 23.62 -3.47 -6.08
CA GLN A 354 22.96 -4.11 -4.94
C GLN A 354 21.45 -3.93 -5.03
N PHE A 355 20.69 -4.65 -4.20
CA PHE A 355 19.25 -4.46 -4.12
C PHE A 355 18.89 -3.05 -3.64
N SER A 356 17.82 -2.49 -4.18
CA SER A 356 17.12 -1.40 -3.52
C SER A 356 16.40 -1.91 -2.26
N ALA A 357 16.16 -1.03 -1.29
CA ALA A 357 15.55 -1.39 -0.01
C ALA A 357 14.13 -1.99 -0.14
N ALA A 358 13.46 -1.76 -1.28
CA ALA A 358 12.11 -2.28 -1.56
C ALA A 358 12.11 -3.79 -1.84
N PHE A 359 13.19 -4.35 -2.37
CA PHE A 359 13.29 -5.78 -2.70
C PHE A 359 14.09 -6.57 -1.66
N ASP A 360 14.86 -5.90 -0.79
CA ASP A 360 15.64 -6.57 0.26
C ASP A 360 14.72 -6.98 1.42
N MET A 361 14.11 -8.16 1.27
CA MET A 361 13.12 -8.73 2.18
C MET A 361 13.23 -10.26 2.20
N THR A 362 13.10 -10.87 3.38
CA THR A 362 13.19 -12.33 3.57
C THR A 362 12.09 -13.12 2.86
N SER A 363 10.90 -12.52 2.69
CA SER A 363 9.79 -13.12 1.94
C SER A 363 9.99 -13.17 0.42
N LEU A 364 10.88 -12.32 -0.13
CA LEU A 364 11.27 -12.33 -1.54
C LEU A 364 12.52 -13.16 -1.79
N THR A 365 13.47 -13.16 -0.85
CA THR A 365 14.69 -13.97 -0.93
C THR A 365 15.19 -14.36 0.46
N VAL A 366 15.42 -15.66 0.66
CA VAL A 366 16.04 -16.16 1.91
C VAL A 366 17.48 -15.69 2.08
N MET A 367 18.09 -15.10 1.03
CA MET A 367 19.42 -14.53 1.08
C MET A 367 19.46 -13.17 1.78
N SER A 368 18.30 -12.54 2.04
CA SER A 368 18.24 -11.27 2.78
C SER A 368 18.66 -11.45 4.24
N GLY A 369 19.48 -10.52 4.74
CA GLY A 369 19.82 -10.42 6.17
C GLY A 369 18.85 -9.54 6.97
N LYS A 370 17.82 -8.98 6.32
CA LYS A 370 16.88 -8.05 6.94
C LYS A 370 15.72 -8.82 7.56
N ALA A 371 15.61 -8.79 8.89
CA ALA A 371 14.50 -9.42 9.59
C ALA A 371 13.14 -8.86 9.12
N SER A 372 12.14 -9.74 9.01
CA SER A 372 10.77 -9.32 8.74
C SER A 372 10.28 -8.35 9.84
N PRO A 373 9.54 -7.27 9.51
CA PRO A 373 9.00 -6.34 10.50
C PRO A 373 8.12 -6.99 11.57
N ASP A 374 7.47 -8.10 11.24
CA ASP A 374 6.58 -8.86 12.13
C ASP A 374 7.28 -10.04 12.83
N GLY A 375 8.57 -10.26 12.56
CA GLY A 375 9.37 -11.34 13.13
C GLY A 375 9.07 -12.74 12.57
N LEU A 376 8.31 -12.84 11.48
CA LEU A 376 8.12 -14.12 10.77
C LEU A 376 9.39 -14.56 10.06
N PHE A 377 9.50 -15.88 9.84
CA PHE A 377 10.58 -16.50 9.10
C PHE A 377 10.05 -17.25 7.86
N PRO A 378 10.89 -17.43 6.83
CA PRO A 378 10.57 -18.26 5.67
C PRO A 378 10.22 -19.70 6.03
N SER A 379 9.12 -20.20 5.44
CA SER A 379 8.79 -21.62 5.39
C SER A 379 8.96 -22.22 4.00
N THR A 380 9.13 -21.38 2.97
CA THR A 380 9.48 -21.76 1.60
C THR A 380 10.70 -20.98 1.11
N TRP A 381 11.19 -21.32 -0.08
CA TRP A 381 12.08 -20.43 -0.84
C TRP A 381 11.35 -19.11 -1.14
N GLY A 382 12.09 -18.01 -1.26
CA GLY A 382 11.53 -16.75 -1.75
C GLY A 382 11.36 -16.78 -3.27
N ALA A 383 10.46 -15.94 -3.79
CA ALA A 383 10.19 -15.85 -5.22
C ALA A 383 11.44 -15.53 -6.05
N LEU A 384 12.29 -14.61 -5.57
CA LEU A 384 13.52 -14.20 -6.28
C LEU A 384 14.57 -15.31 -6.25
N ASP A 385 14.61 -16.14 -5.20
CA ASP A 385 15.52 -17.29 -5.13
C ASP A 385 15.19 -18.30 -6.23
N ILE A 386 13.90 -18.61 -6.41
CA ILE A 386 13.45 -19.54 -7.45
C ILE A 386 13.71 -18.96 -8.84
N THR A 387 13.44 -17.69 -9.08
CA THR A 387 13.76 -17.02 -10.35
C THR A 387 15.25 -17.08 -10.66
N ALA A 388 16.12 -16.79 -9.69
CA ALA A 388 17.56 -16.86 -9.85
C ALA A 388 18.05 -18.30 -10.14
N LEU A 389 17.56 -19.29 -9.40
CA LEU A 389 17.92 -20.70 -9.63
C LEU A 389 17.38 -21.23 -10.97
N ARG A 390 16.20 -20.80 -11.41
CA ARG A 390 15.67 -21.09 -12.76
C ARG A 390 16.55 -20.49 -13.85
N ALA A 391 17.10 -19.29 -13.64
CA ALA A 391 18.05 -18.68 -14.59
C ALA A 391 19.37 -19.47 -14.66
N LEU A 392 19.88 -19.98 -13.54
CA LEU A 392 21.12 -20.78 -13.51
C LEU A 392 20.94 -22.17 -14.14
N TYR A 393 19.88 -22.89 -13.75
CA TYR A 393 19.76 -24.33 -13.95
C TYR A 393 18.55 -24.76 -14.79
N GLY A 394 17.70 -23.82 -15.19
CA GLY A 394 16.52 -24.08 -16.01
C GLY A 394 15.25 -24.19 -15.17
N LYS A 395 14.11 -24.16 -15.86
CA LYS A 395 12.77 -24.17 -15.27
C LYS A 395 12.10 -25.54 -15.45
N VAL A 396 11.40 -25.99 -14.41
CA VAL A 396 10.35 -27.02 -14.49
C VAL A 396 9.03 -26.32 -14.23
N ALA A 397 8.04 -26.58 -15.10
CA ALA A 397 6.74 -25.95 -15.00
C ALA A 397 6.02 -26.39 -13.70
N ALA A 398 5.62 -25.42 -12.89
CA ALA A 398 4.88 -25.57 -11.65
C ALA A 398 3.41 -25.21 -11.88
N SER A 399 2.49 -26.01 -11.34
CA SER A 399 1.06 -25.71 -11.27
C SER A 399 0.36 -25.24 -12.56
N ALA A 400 0.83 -25.67 -13.75
CA ALA A 400 0.44 -25.11 -15.06
C ALA A 400 -1.04 -25.28 -15.54
N GLY A 401 -2.01 -25.46 -14.66
CA GLY A 401 -3.43 -25.36 -14.96
C GLY A 401 -4.19 -24.75 -13.79
N ASP A 402 -5.48 -24.45 -13.99
CA ASP A 402 -6.31 -23.68 -13.04
C ASP A 402 -6.22 -24.19 -11.59
N THR A 403 -5.67 -23.35 -10.72
CA THR A 403 -5.36 -23.64 -9.32
C THR A 403 -5.99 -22.63 -8.37
N VAL A 404 -6.65 -23.13 -7.32
CA VAL A 404 -7.13 -22.30 -6.20
C VAL A 404 -6.19 -22.45 -5.02
N TYR A 405 -5.43 -21.40 -4.73
CA TYR A 405 -4.56 -21.26 -3.57
C TYR A 405 -5.36 -20.75 -2.37
N GLN A 406 -6.12 -21.64 -1.73
CA GLN A 406 -6.80 -21.33 -0.48
C GLN A 406 -5.79 -21.21 0.67
N LEU A 407 -5.59 -19.98 1.13
CA LEU A 407 -4.60 -19.63 2.12
C LEU A 407 -4.99 -20.19 3.50
N SER A 408 -4.06 -20.87 4.15
CA SER A 408 -4.27 -21.41 5.50
C SER A 408 -2.97 -21.74 6.23
N GLY A 409 -3.06 -21.97 7.54
CA GLY A 409 -1.98 -22.54 8.35
C GLY A 409 -0.69 -21.71 8.30
N LEU A 410 0.39 -22.29 7.76
CA LEU A 410 1.68 -21.61 7.66
C LEU A 410 1.62 -20.36 6.76
N GLN A 411 0.73 -20.31 5.76
CA GLN A 411 0.59 -19.12 4.91
C GLN A 411 0.05 -17.89 5.68
N PHE A 412 -0.58 -18.10 6.84
CA PHE A 412 -1.01 -17.01 7.73
C PHE A 412 0.03 -16.63 8.79
N SER A 413 1.08 -17.44 8.98
CA SER A 413 1.95 -17.37 10.16
C SER A 413 3.44 -17.54 9.87
N THR A 414 3.83 -17.53 8.59
CA THR A 414 5.21 -17.62 8.11
C THR A 414 5.33 -16.89 6.77
N GLU A 415 6.56 -16.65 6.31
CA GLU A 415 6.78 -16.14 4.95
C GLU A 415 6.76 -17.29 3.93
N THR A 416 5.98 -17.13 2.87
CA THR A 416 5.73 -18.14 1.83
C THR A 416 5.77 -17.53 0.43
N SER A 417 5.93 -18.37 -0.59
CA SER A 417 5.87 -17.98 -2.00
C SER A 417 4.90 -18.85 -2.79
N ILE A 418 4.20 -18.28 -3.76
CA ILE A 418 3.47 -19.01 -4.80
C ILE A 418 4.25 -18.92 -6.11
N ILE A 419 4.55 -20.09 -6.68
CA ILE A 419 5.16 -20.22 -8.00
C ILE A 419 4.18 -21.00 -8.88
N ASP A 420 3.56 -20.28 -9.81
CA ASP A 420 2.68 -20.80 -10.85
C ASP A 420 3.21 -20.40 -12.23
N ASP A 421 3.05 -21.28 -13.21
CA ASP A 421 3.51 -21.11 -14.58
C ASP A 421 2.39 -21.19 -15.63
N GLY A 422 1.13 -21.21 -15.20
CA GLY A 422 -0.02 -20.96 -16.06
C GLY A 422 -1.31 -21.61 -15.57
N GLY A 423 -2.43 -21.18 -16.13
CA GLY A 423 -3.74 -21.55 -15.64
C GLY A 423 -4.61 -20.30 -15.60
N ASN A 424 -5.83 -20.44 -15.11
CA ASN A 424 -6.59 -19.33 -14.55
C ASN A 424 -6.73 -19.56 -13.05
N ASP A 425 -5.92 -18.84 -12.28
CA ASP A 425 -5.59 -19.15 -10.90
C ASP A 425 -6.23 -18.18 -9.92
N THR A 426 -6.42 -18.61 -8.67
CA THR A 426 -7.09 -17.82 -7.63
C THR A 426 -6.32 -17.86 -6.33
N ILE A 427 -6.02 -16.70 -5.74
CA ILE A 427 -5.63 -16.62 -4.32
C ILE A 427 -6.91 -16.44 -3.49
N ASP A 428 -7.15 -17.35 -2.54
CA ASP A 428 -8.35 -17.33 -1.72
C ASP A 428 -7.99 -17.14 -0.23
N ALA A 429 -8.20 -15.92 0.27
CA ALA A 429 -7.97 -15.53 1.66
C ALA A 429 -9.24 -15.58 2.52
N SER A 430 -10.32 -16.23 2.06
CA SER A 430 -11.61 -16.28 2.78
C SER A 430 -11.56 -16.90 4.18
N LEU A 431 -10.49 -17.66 4.48
CA LEU A 431 -10.24 -18.25 5.80
C LEU A 431 -9.41 -17.35 6.73
N ALA A 432 -8.96 -16.18 6.27
CA ALA A 432 -8.21 -15.24 7.09
C ALA A 432 -9.09 -14.68 8.21
N VAL A 433 -8.48 -14.47 9.38
CA VAL A 433 -9.16 -13.98 10.58
C VAL A 433 -8.99 -12.48 10.80
N THR A 434 -8.36 -11.81 9.83
CA THR A 434 -8.13 -10.37 9.73
C THR A 434 -8.22 -9.98 8.26
N GLY A 435 -8.33 -8.67 7.99
CA GLY A 435 -8.21 -8.14 6.64
C GLY A 435 -6.91 -8.59 5.95
N ALA A 436 -7.00 -8.85 4.66
CA ALA A 436 -5.93 -9.30 3.79
C ALA A 436 -5.57 -8.19 2.79
N SER A 437 -4.27 -8.01 2.53
CA SER A 437 -3.79 -7.20 1.40
C SER A 437 -3.20 -8.14 0.36
N ILE A 438 -3.90 -8.32 -0.76
CA ILE A 438 -3.54 -9.23 -1.85
C ILE A 438 -3.13 -8.39 -3.06
N ASN A 439 -1.92 -8.62 -3.55
CA ASN A 439 -1.41 -8.00 -4.77
C ASN A 439 -1.10 -9.10 -5.80
N LEU A 440 -1.83 -9.09 -6.91
CA LEU A 440 -1.71 -10.08 -7.98
C LEU A 440 -0.60 -9.77 -9.00
N THR A 441 0.12 -8.66 -8.83
CA THR A 441 1.22 -8.29 -9.73
C THR A 441 2.39 -9.27 -9.55
N PRO A 442 2.92 -9.88 -10.64
CA PRO A 442 4.05 -10.79 -10.56
C PRO A 442 5.28 -10.19 -9.84
N GLY A 443 5.94 -10.99 -9.01
CA GLY A 443 7.11 -10.55 -8.23
C GLY A 443 6.80 -9.62 -7.05
N GLN A 444 5.52 -9.36 -6.74
CA GLN A 444 5.11 -8.56 -5.59
C GLN A 444 4.78 -9.42 -4.37
N VAL A 445 4.54 -8.73 -3.25
CA VAL A 445 4.20 -9.32 -1.95
C VAL A 445 2.79 -8.93 -1.51
N SER A 446 2.19 -9.81 -0.72
CA SER A 446 0.88 -9.69 -0.08
C SER A 446 1.03 -9.89 1.43
N SER A 447 0.07 -9.38 2.19
CA SER A 447 0.01 -9.47 3.66
C SER A 447 -1.27 -10.18 4.08
N VAL A 448 -1.16 -11.38 4.68
CA VAL A 448 -2.32 -12.18 5.07
C VAL A 448 -2.09 -12.92 6.38
N GLY A 449 -3.05 -12.81 7.29
CA GLY A 449 -3.06 -13.54 8.56
C GLY A 449 -2.39 -12.80 9.71
N VAL A 450 -2.09 -13.54 10.78
CA VAL A 450 -1.54 -13.00 12.02
C VAL A 450 -0.40 -13.87 12.54
N THR A 451 0.59 -13.21 13.12
CA THR A 451 1.64 -13.86 13.92
C THR A 451 1.05 -14.56 15.15
N ALA A 452 1.82 -15.44 15.79
CA ALA A 452 1.43 -16.05 17.06
C ALA A 452 1.15 -15.02 18.18
N GLY A 453 1.72 -13.81 18.07
CA GLY A 453 1.47 -12.69 18.98
C GLY A 453 0.21 -11.87 18.66
N GLY A 454 -0.54 -12.22 17.61
CA GLY A 454 -1.73 -11.49 17.18
C GLY A 454 -1.44 -10.22 16.37
N ILE A 455 -0.18 -9.96 16.02
CA ILE A 455 0.22 -8.89 15.10
C ILE A 455 -0.12 -9.32 13.68
N GLY A 456 -0.71 -8.43 12.87
CA GLY A 456 -0.96 -8.69 11.45
C GLY A 456 0.34 -9.01 10.72
N ALA A 457 0.33 -10.08 9.92
CA ALA A 457 1.48 -10.45 9.11
C ALA A 457 1.76 -9.39 8.04
N VAL A 458 3.03 -9.14 7.73
CA VAL A 458 3.47 -8.08 6.82
C VAL A 458 4.30 -8.69 5.69
N ASN A 459 3.83 -8.52 4.46
CA ASN A 459 4.52 -8.94 3.23
C ASN A 459 4.97 -10.41 3.26
N ASN A 460 4.15 -11.28 3.88
CA ASN A 460 4.48 -12.68 4.16
C ASN A 460 4.11 -13.66 3.04
N LEU A 461 3.54 -13.19 1.93
CA LEU A 461 3.23 -14.02 0.76
C LEU A 461 3.80 -13.36 -0.50
N SER A 462 4.78 -13.97 -1.14
CA SER A 462 5.35 -13.50 -2.41
C SER A 462 4.83 -14.26 -3.63
N LEU A 463 4.75 -13.60 -4.78
CA LEU A 463 4.49 -14.23 -6.07
C LEU A 463 5.77 -14.37 -6.88
N GLY A 464 5.90 -15.47 -7.62
CA GLY A 464 6.95 -15.65 -8.63
C GLY A 464 7.00 -14.48 -9.62
N THR A 465 8.19 -14.15 -10.11
CA THR A 465 8.37 -13.00 -11.02
C THR A 465 7.68 -13.17 -12.38
N ASP A 466 7.36 -14.41 -12.75
CA ASP A 466 6.59 -14.80 -13.94
C ASP A 466 5.26 -15.48 -13.61
N THR A 467 4.84 -15.46 -12.34
CA THR A 467 3.58 -16.04 -11.87
C THR A 467 2.43 -15.07 -12.08
N LEU A 468 1.58 -15.37 -13.06
CA LEU A 468 0.33 -14.65 -13.31
C LEU A 468 -0.79 -15.31 -12.50
N ILE A 469 -1.50 -14.52 -11.70
CA ILE A 469 -2.71 -14.94 -10.98
C ILE A 469 -3.84 -14.01 -11.41
N GLU A 470 -4.95 -14.57 -11.87
CA GLU A 470 -6.05 -13.80 -12.45
C GLU A 470 -7.10 -13.41 -11.40
N ASN A 471 -7.21 -14.15 -10.30
CA ASN A 471 -8.37 -14.01 -9.40
C ASN A 471 -7.95 -13.89 -7.93
N ALA A 472 -8.72 -13.12 -7.16
CA ALA A 472 -8.55 -12.99 -5.71
C ALA A 472 -9.90 -13.07 -4.98
N VAL A 473 -9.90 -13.74 -3.83
CA VAL A 473 -10.99 -13.72 -2.85
C VAL A 473 -10.43 -13.20 -1.53
N GLY A 474 -11.00 -12.13 -1.02
CA GLY A 474 -10.71 -11.54 0.27
C GLY A 474 -11.26 -12.36 1.45
N SER A 475 -11.08 -11.82 2.64
CA SER A 475 -11.54 -12.33 3.91
C SER A 475 -13.01 -11.94 4.18
N ALA A 476 -13.40 -11.93 5.46
CA ALA A 476 -14.69 -11.40 5.92
C ALA A 476 -14.54 -10.04 6.63
N TYR A 477 -13.39 -9.40 6.46
CA TYR A 477 -12.96 -8.14 7.07
C TYR A 477 -12.41 -7.24 5.97
N ASP A 478 -12.17 -5.97 6.31
CA ASP A 478 -11.66 -4.95 5.40
C ASP A 478 -10.37 -5.37 4.68
N ASP A 479 -10.47 -5.68 3.40
CA ASP A 479 -9.38 -6.16 2.55
C ASP A 479 -8.88 -5.10 1.57
N VAL A 480 -7.68 -5.32 1.03
CA VAL A 480 -7.13 -4.58 -0.12
C VAL A 480 -6.79 -5.58 -1.20
N LEU A 481 -7.51 -5.54 -2.32
CA LEU A 481 -7.30 -6.41 -3.48
C LEU A 481 -6.78 -5.58 -4.66
N LEU A 482 -5.53 -5.81 -5.04
CA LEU A 482 -4.88 -5.16 -6.17
C LEU A 482 -4.68 -6.18 -7.31
N GLY A 483 -5.31 -5.91 -8.44
CA GLY A 483 -5.16 -6.65 -9.68
C GLY A 483 -3.80 -6.45 -10.34
N ASN A 484 -3.68 -6.91 -11.58
CA ASN A 484 -2.49 -6.80 -12.40
C ASN A 484 -2.84 -6.25 -13.79
N ASP A 485 -2.08 -6.64 -14.81
CA ASP A 485 -2.30 -6.17 -16.19
C ASP A 485 -3.23 -7.10 -17.00
N ALA A 486 -3.71 -8.21 -16.40
CA ALA A 486 -4.62 -9.16 -17.01
C ALA A 486 -6.06 -8.96 -16.51
N ASP A 487 -7.04 -9.52 -17.22
CA ASP A 487 -8.45 -9.49 -16.80
C ASP A 487 -8.63 -10.21 -15.47
N ASN A 488 -8.92 -9.47 -14.39
CA ASN A 488 -9.04 -10.02 -13.05
C ASN A 488 -10.48 -10.25 -12.59
N SER A 489 -10.68 -11.28 -11.75
CA SER A 489 -11.92 -11.44 -10.96
C SER A 489 -11.62 -11.26 -9.47
N LEU A 490 -12.07 -10.16 -8.90
CA LEU A 490 -11.78 -9.73 -7.54
C LEU A 490 -13.05 -9.77 -6.69
N LYS A 491 -13.01 -10.51 -5.59
CA LYS A 491 -14.13 -10.64 -4.65
C LYS A 491 -13.66 -10.22 -3.27
N GLY A 492 -14.06 -9.03 -2.80
CA GLY A 492 -13.76 -8.55 -1.44
C GLY A 492 -14.35 -9.48 -0.39
N GLY A 493 -15.67 -9.52 -0.32
CA GLY A 493 -16.40 -10.46 0.53
C GLY A 493 -17.35 -9.71 1.44
N LYS A 494 -17.03 -9.67 2.72
CA LYS A 494 -17.66 -8.78 3.70
C LYS A 494 -16.58 -7.87 4.25
N GLY A 495 -17.01 -6.75 4.82
CA GLY A 495 -16.09 -5.74 5.32
C GLY A 495 -16.10 -4.55 4.39
N ASN A 496 -15.21 -3.61 4.65
CA ASN A 496 -15.05 -2.44 3.81
C ASN A 496 -13.82 -2.62 2.91
N ASP A 497 -14.03 -3.14 1.70
CA ASP A 497 -12.92 -3.60 0.87
C ASP A 497 -12.46 -2.52 -0.12
N TRP A 498 -11.15 -2.46 -0.35
CA TRP A 498 -10.55 -1.67 -1.42
C TRP A 498 -10.18 -2.59 -2.58
N ILE A 499 -10.80 -2.40 -3.73
CA ILE A 499 -10.58 -3.23 -4.92
C ILE A 499 -10.08 -2.33 -6.05
N ASP A 500 -8.88 -2.64 -6.57
CA ASP A 500 -8.30 -1.98 -7.74
C ASP A 500 -8.03 -3.05 -8.80
N GLY A 501 -8.72 -3.00 -9.95
CA GLY A 501 -8.53 -3.98 -11.03
C GLY A 501 -7.20 -3.86 -11.76
N GLY A 502 -6.57 -2.68 -11.75
CA GLY A 502 -5.34 -2.43 -12.50
C GLY A 502 -5.61 -2.17 -13.99
N LYS A 503 -4.94 -2.89 -14.88
CA LYS A 503 -5.25 -2.83 -16.33
C LYS A 503 -5.93 -4.12 -16.73
N GLY A 504 -6.73 -4.04 -17.78
CA GLY A 504 -7.41 -5.21 -18.30
C GLY A 504 -8.89 -4.91 -18.34
N ARG A 505 -9.70 -5.96 -18.37
CA ARG A 505 -11.14 -5.87 -18.16
C ARG A 505 -11.50 -6.60 -16.88
N ASP A 506 -11.62 -5.85 -15.81
CA ASP A 506 -11.68 -6.38 -14.46
C ASP A 506 -13.11 -6.50 -13.94
N THR A 507 -13.34 -7.52 -13.11
CA THR A 507 -14.64 -7.85 -12.55
C THR A 507 -14.59 -7.84 -11.02
N ALA A 508 -15.30 -6.89 -10.41
CA ALA A 508 -15.64 -6.95 -8.98
C ALA A 508 -16.87 -7.86 -8.77
N VAL A 509 -16.75 -8.84 -7.88
CA VAL A 509 -17.76 -9.89 -7.65
C VAL A 509 -18.42 -9.74 -6.28
N PHE A 510 -19.75 -9.71 -6.29
CA PHE A 510 -20.63 -9.59 -5.12
C PHE A 510 -21.53 -10.82 -5.02
N GLU A 511 -21.63 -11.42 -3.82
CA GLU A 511 -22.40 -12.66 -3.63
C GLU A 511 -23.92 -12.47 -3.63
N GLY A 512 -24.42 -11.29 -3.24
CA GLY A 512 -25.85 -11.00 -3.14
C GLY A 512 -26.50 -10.66 -4.49
N ALA A 513 -27.82 -10.47 -4.48
CA ALA A 513 -28.53 -9.95 -5.65
C ALA A 513 -28.28 -8.45 -5.79
N ARG A 514 -28.46 -7.87 -6.98
CA ARG A 514 -28.27 -6.41 -7.19
C ARG A 514 -29.12 -5.56 -6.24
N SER A 515 -30.30 -6.04 -5.84
CA SER A 515 -31.19 -5.37 -4.90
C SER A 515 -30.64 -5.25 -3.48
N ASP A 516 -29.62 -6.03 -3.14
CA ASP A 516 -29.01 -6.08 -1.81
C ASP A 516 -27.94 -5.00 -1.64
N TYR A 517 -27.59 -4.28 -2.70
CA TYR A 517 -26.53 -3.28 -2.71
C TYR A 517 -27.03 -1.91 -3.18
N LEU A 518 -26.42 -0.87 -2.64
CA LEU A 518 -26.51 0.51 -3.10
C LEU A 518 -25.26 0.83 -3.91
N LEU A 519 -25.45 1.31 -5.13
CA LEU A 519 -24.37 1.75 -5.99
C LEU A 519 -24.24 3.27 -5.94
N SER A 520 -23.05 3.80 -5.67
CA SER A 520 -22.77 5.23 -5.79
C SER A 520 -21.40 5.48 -6.41
N SER A 521 -21.09 6.74 -6.70
CA SER A 521 -19.81 7.13 -7.28
C SER A 521 -19.40 8.51 -6.81
N GLY A 522 -18.09 8.74 -6.72
CA GLY A 522 -17.52 10.00 -6.26
C GLY A 522 -16.00 9.98 -6.29
N TYR A 523 -15.37 11.14 -6.52
CA TYR A 523 -13.91 11.28 -6.57
C TYR A 523 -13.21 10.33 -7.57
N GLY A 524 -13.89 9.99 -8.67
CA GLY A 524 -13.37 9.03 -9.68
C GLY A 524 -13.41 7.56 -9.25
N LYS A 525 -14.17 7.23 -8.19
CA LYS A 525 -14.33 5.87 -7.66
C LYS A 525 -15.79 5.44 -7.68
N ILE A 526 -16.01 4.13 -7.61
CA ILE A 526 -17.33 3.52 -7.45
C ILE A 526 -17.41 2.94 -6.04
N PHE A 527 -18.56 3.12 -5.39
CA PHE A 527 -18.85 2.55 -4.09
C PHE A 527 -20.01 1.56 -4.19
N VAL A 528 -19.87 0.40 -3.56
CA VAL A 528 -20.91 -0.63 -3.51
C VAL A 528 -21.19 -0.95 -2.05
N ALA A 529 -22.26 -0.39 -1.49
CA ALA A 529 -22.61 -0.58 -0.08
C ALA A 529 -23.70 -1.64 0.09
N ALA A 530 -23.50 -2.61 0.98
CA ALA A 530 -24.55 -3.56 1.31
C ALA A 530 -25.70 -2.88 2.07
N ARG A 531 -26.95 -3.17 1.68
CA ARG A 531 -28.16 -2.57 2.29
C ARG A 531 -28.61 -3.24 3.58
N ASP A 532 -27.91 -4.28 4.03
CA ASP A 532 -28.23 -4.99 5.27
C ASP A 532 -27.72 -4.28 6.54
N GLY A 533 -26.85 -3.28 6.35
CA GLY A 533 -26.18 -2.48 7.39
C GLY A 533 -25.09 -3.23 8.14
N SER A 534 -24.67 -4.40 7.67
CA SER A 534 -23.71 -5.26 8.38
C SER A 534 -22.66 -5.94 7.51
N SER A 535 -22.85 -6.00 6.20
CA SER A 535 -21.89 -6.64 5.29
C SER A 535 -20.82 -5.67 4.76
N GLY A 536 -20.90 -4.38 5.10
CA GLY A 536 -19.88 -3.37 4.75
C GLY A 536 -20.10 -2.69 3.40
N PHE A 537 -19.08 -1.95 2.93
CA PHE A 537 -19.08 -1.26 1.64
C PHE A 537 -17.73 -1.37 0.92
N ASP A 538 -17.78 -1.53 -0.41
CA ASP A 538 -16.56 -1.69 -1.20
C ASP A 538 -16.25 -0.41 -1.98
N THR A 539 -14.97 -0.04 -2.02
CA THR A 539 -14.41 1.03 -2.84
C THR A 539 -13.69 0.43 -4.04
N LEU A 540 -14.16 0.75 -5.24
CA LEU A 540 -13.66 0.18 -6.48
C LEU A 540 -12.93 1.22 -7.33
N LEU A 541 -11.79 0.82 -7.88
CA LEU A 541 -11.00 1.54 -8.88
C LEU A 541 -10.68 0.61 -10.05
N ASN A 542 -10.51 1.20 -11.23
CA ASN A 542 -10.11 0.49 -12.45
C ASN A 542 -10.85 -0.84 -12.64
N THR A 543 -12.17 -0.81 -12.54
CA THR A 543 -13.03 -2.00 -12.64
C THR A 543 -14.05 -1.76 -13.74
N GLU A 544 -14.15 -2.68 -14.69
CA GLU A 544 -15.06 -2.57 -15.84
C GLU A 544 -16.36 -3.35 -15.66
N VAL A 545 -16.43 -4.28 -14.70
CA VAL A 545 -17.62 -5.12 -14.52
C VAL A 545 -17.96 -5.28 -13.04
N LEU A 546 -19.21 -5.00 -12.69
CA LEU A 546 -19.79 -5.37 -11.40
C LEU A 546 -20.65 -6.61 -11.61
N LYS A 547 -20.32 -7.70 -10.92
CA LYS A 547 -21.02 -8.97 -11.04
C LYS A 547 -21.73 -9.32 -9.74
N PHE A 548 -23.04 -9.28 -9.76
CA PHE A 548 -23.93 -9.75 -8.70
C PHE A 548 -24.43 -11.17 -9.01
N SER A 549 -25.12 -11.81 -8.06
CA SER A 549 -25.64 -13.16 -8.24
C SER A 549 -26.71 -13.29 -9.33
N ASP A 550 -27.44 -12.21 -9.62
CA ASP A 550 -28.56 -12.16 -10.57
C ASP A 550 -28.35 -11.22 -11.76
N LEU A 551 -27.31 -10.39 -11.73
CA LEU A 551 -27.06 -9.34 -12.71
C LEU A 551 -25.57 -9.07 -12.90
N SER A 552 -25.16 -8.66 -14.10
CA SER A 552 -23.84 -8.04 -14.32
C SER A 552 -24.01 -6.68 -14.98
N ILE A 553 -23.31 -5.68 -14.46
CA ILE A 553 -23.25 -4.32 -14.99
C ILE A 553 -21.87 -4.15 -15.60
N THR A 554 -21.80 -3.86 -16.90
CA THR A 554 -20.54 -3.46 -17.54
C THR A 554 -20.43 -1.94 -17.46
N LEU A 555 -19.41 -1.49 -16.76
CA LEU A 555 -18.97 -0.12 -16.59
C LEU A 555 -18.23 0.28 -17.88
N GLY A 556 -18.61 1.38 -18.52
CA GLY A 556 -17.99 1.78 -19.78
C GLY A 556 -18.55 3.07 -20.37
N SER A 557 -17.66 4.09 -20.45
CA SER A 557 -17.76 5.39 -21.15
C SER A 557 -19.06 6.20 -21.03
N SER A 558 -19.92 5.86 -20.08
CA SER A 558 -21.25 6.43 -19.86
C SER A 558 -21.26 7.11 -18.50
N ALA A 559 -22.02 8.19 -18.35
CA ALA A 559 -22.13 8.90 -17.08
C ALA A 559 -22.45 7.95 -15.90
N PHE A 560 -21.66 8.05 -14.83
CA PHE A 560 -21.83 7.32 -13.59
C PHE A 560 -22.72 8.10 -12.63
N GLY A 561 -23.93 7.58 -12.44
CA GLY A 561 -24.87 8.03 -11.42
C GLY A 561 -24.71 7.27 -10.11
N ALA A 562 -25.79 7.31 -9.32
CA ALA A 562 -25.92 6.58 -8.07
C ALA A 562 -27.36 6.08 -7.91
N ASP A 563 -27.57 5.02 -7.14
CA ASP A 563 -28.90 4.62 -6.71
C ASP A 563 -29.57 5.72 -5.88
N GLY A 564 -30.90 5.80 -5.99
CA GLY A 564 -31.71 6.72 -5.19
C GLY A 564 -32.24 6.03 -3.94
N VAL A 565 -32.35 6.76 -2.84
CA VAL A 565 -33.06 6.30 -1.64
C VAL A 565 -34.20 7.27 -1.35
N ILE A 566 -35.42 6.74 -1.25
CA ILE A 566 -36.64 7.51 -1.06
C ILE A 566 -37.40 6.94 0.13
N ALA A 567 -37.83 7.79 1.03
CA ALA A 567 -38.75 7.42 2.10
C ALA A 567 -40.03 8.26 2.00
N VAL A 568 -41.18 7.64 2.18
CA VAL A 568 -42.48 8.30 2.05
C VAL A 568 -43.54 7.61 2.91
N GLU A 569 -44.42 8.39 3.54
CA GLU A 569 -45.57 7.84 4.25
C GLU A 569 -46.60 7.28 3.26
N GLN A 570 -47.29 6.18 3.61
CA GLN A 570 -48.32 5.52 2.78
C GLN A 570 -49.51 6.40 2.33
N THR A 571 -49.69 7.58 2.93
CA THR A 571 -50.73 8.55 2.56
C THR A 571 -50.18 9.77 1.80
N GLY A 572 -48.86 9.89 1.71
CA GLY A 572 -48.15 11.05 1.18
C GLY A 572 -47.70 10.91 -0.27
N GLN A 573 -46.80 11.80 -0.66
CA GLN A 573 -46.16 11.83 -1.96
C GLN A 573 -44.72 12.31 -1.76
N ALA A 574 -43.75 11.64 -2.37
CA ALA A 574 -42.36 12.06 -2.39
C ALA A 574 -42.05 12.69 -3.75
N ALA A 575 -41.49 13.88 -3.73
CA ALA A 575 -40.98 14.56 -4.91
C ALA A 575 -39.54 14.98 -4.67
N GLY A 576 -38.69 14.86 -5.68
CA GLY A 576 -37.27 15.15 -5.58
C GLY A 576 -36.58 15.05 -6.94
N THR A 577 -35.25 15.03 -6.92
CA THR A 577 -34.42 14.79 -8.11
C THR A 577 -33.52 13.59 -7.84
N LEU A 578 -33.39 12.68 -8.81
CA LEU A 578 -32.44 11.58 -8.73
C LEU A 578 -30.99 12.09 -8.71
N PRO A 579 -30.06 11.34 -8.09
CA PRO A 579 -28.66 11.76 -7.93
C PRO A 579 -28.02 12.23 -9.24
N ASP A 580 -27.19 13.27 -9.14
CA ASP A 580 -26.36 13.76 -10.25
C ASP A 580 -25.29 12.72 -10.63
N PRO A 581 -24.89 12.69 -11.92
CA PRO A 581 -23.70 11.94 -12.30
C PRO A 581 -22.45 12.53 -11.61
N SER A 582 -21.48 11.69 -11.28
CA SER A 582 -20.25 12.10 -10.60
C SER A 582 -19.12 12.50 -11.57
N ASP A 583 -19.23 12.11 -12.83
CA ASP A 583 -18.19 12.19 -13.87
C ASP A 583 -18.58 13.06 -15.07
N GLU A 584 -19.84 13.49 -15.16
CA GLU A 584 -20.38 14.28 -16.25
C GLU A 584 -21.18 15.49 -15.73
N ALA A 585 -21.27 16.56 -16.52
CA ALA A 585 -22.12 17.68 -16.12
C ALA A 585 -23.60 17.26 -16.21
N ARG A 586 -24.42 17.57 -15.19
CA ARG A 586 -25.87 17.25 -15.17
C ARG A 586 -26.63 17.70 -16.43
N ALA A 587 -26.18 18.77 -17.09
CA ALA A 587 -26.79 19.28 -18.33
C ALA A 587 -26.53 18.39 -19.56
N LEU A 588 -25.57 17.47 -19.50
CA LEU A 588 -25.18 16.58 -20.59
C LEU A 588 -25.83 15.19 -20.49
N VAL A 589 -26.49 14.88 -19.37
CA VAL A 589 -27.12 13.57 -19.14
C VAL A 589 -28.66 13.65 -19.21
N SER A 590 -29.31 12.49 -19.31
CA SER A 590 -30.77 12.37 -19.22
C SER A 590 -31.22 11.15 -18.44
N TYR A 591 -32.37 11.25 -17.79
CA TYR A 591 -32.98 10.21 -16.97
C TYR A 591 -34.23 9.64 -17.64
N LYS A 592 -34.43 8.34 -17.55
CA LYS A 592 -35.63 7.69 -18.08
C LYS A 592 -36.05 6.52 -17.20
N LEU A 593 -37.35 6.37 -16.97
CA LEU A 593 -37.87 5.22 -16.23
C LEU A 593 -37.67 3.93 -17.04
N ASP A 594 -37.13 2.91 -16.38
CA ASP A 594 -36.85 1.60 -16.96
C ASP A 594 -37.88 0.57 -16.49
N ALA A 595 -37.91 0.27 -15.19
CA ALA A 595 -38.93 -0.55 -14.55
C ALA A 595 -39.81 0.27 -13.60
N LYS A 596 -41.10 -0.03 -13.58
CA LYS A 596 -42.08 0.64 -12.70
C LYS A 596 -42.08 0.02 -11.29
N PRO A 597 -42.46 0.81 -10.26
CA PRO A 597 -42.69 0.27 -8.93
C PRO A 597 -43.88 -0.69 -8.89
N LEU A 598 -43.82 -1.66 -7.98
CA LEU A 598 -44.89 -2.66 -7.79
C LEU A 598 -45.98 -2.13 -6.86
N HIS A 599 -45.63 -1.25 -5.92
CA HIS A 599 -46.51 -0.82 -4.85
C HIS A 599 -46.74 0.70 -4.83
N GLY A 600 -46.54 1.36 -5.96
CA GLY A 600 -46.84 2.78 -6.15
C GLY A 600 -46.86 3.19 -7.62
N VAL A 601 -46.87 4.50 -7.85
CA VAL A 601 -46.77 5.10 -9.18
C VAL A 601 -45.69 6.18 -9.15
N VAL A 602 -44.76 6.13 -10.10
CA VAL A 602 -43.72 7.15 -10.28
C VAL A 602 -43.88 7.87 -11.62
N THR A 603 -43.69 9.17 -11.61
CA THR A 603 -43.43 9.98 -12.82
C THR A 603 -41.99 10.46 -12.74
N LEU A 604 -41.21 10.28 -13.81
CA LEU A 604 -39.80 10.68 -13.90
C LEU A 604 -39.58 11.55 -15.14
N GLY A 605 -39.06 12.76 -14.92
CA GLY A 605 -38.64 13.69 -15.96
C GLY A 605 -37.22 13.40 -16.48
N ALA A 606 -36.91 13.92 -17.67
CA ALA A 606 -35.60 13.74 -18.31
C ALA A 606 -34.46 14.44 -17.56
N ASP A 607 -34.81 15.47 -16.79
CA ASP A 607 -33.94 16.19 -15.85
C ASP A 607 -33.74 15.44 -14.52
N GLY A 608 -34.31 14.25 -14.38
CA GLY A 608 -34.25 13.40 -13.18
C GLY A 608 -35.22 13.83 -12.07
N ALA A 609 -36.07 14.83 -12.29
CA ALA A 609 -37.12 15.18 -11.33
C ALA A 609 -38.16 14.06 -11.27
N TYR A 610 -38.47 13.58 -10.06
CA TYR A 610 -39.42 12.50 -9.85
C TYR A 610 -40.55 12.89 -8.90
N VAL A 611 -41.66 12.20 -9.05
CA VAL A 611 -42.78 12.21 -8.11
C VAL A 611 -43.27 10.77 -7.93
N TYR A 612 -43.18 10.26 -6.71
CA TYR A 612 -43.63 8.92 -6.31
C TYR A 612 -44.83 9.01 -5.36
N THR A 613 -45.88 8.23 -5.65
CA THR A 613 -47.08 8.10 -4.82
C THR A 613 -47.31 6.62 -4.48
N PRO A 614 -47.28 6.21 -3.20
CA PRO A 614 -47.57 4.84 -2.80
C PRO A 614 -49.01 4.42 -3.14
N ASN A 615 -49.22 3.11 -3.31
CA ASN A 615 -50.55 2.54 -3.28
C ASN A 615 -51.16 2.71 -1.89
N ARG A 616 -52.44 3.05 -1.86
CA ARG A 616 -53.15 3.32 -0.61
C ARG A 616 -53.07 2.12 0.35
N SER A 617 -52.69 2.40 1.59
CA SER A 617 -52.57 1.41 2.67
C SER A 617 -51.43 0.37 2.50
N TYR A 618 -50.51 0.58 1.57
CA TYR A 618 -49.29 -0.22 1.48
C TYR A 618 -48.20 0.38 2.35
N SER A 619 -47.50 -0.46 3.10
CA SER A 619 -46.25 -0.12 3.80
C SER A 619 -45.27 -1.27 3.62
N GLY A 620 -44.02 -0.96 3.31
CA GLY A 620 -43.00 -1.94 2.94
C GLY A 620 -42.00 -1.37 1.95
N ASP A 621 -41.12 -2.23 1.44
CA ASP A 621 -40.13 -1.89 0.42
C ASP A 621 -40.74 -1.96 -0.98
N ASP A 622 -40.54 -0.90 -1.75
CA ASP A 622 -40.85 -0.81 -3.17
C ASP A 622 -39.61 -0.26 -3.89
N SER A 623 -39.59 -0.31 -5.21
CA SER A 623 -38.44 0.19 -5.97
C SER A 623 -38.79 0.42 -7.43
N PHE A 624 -38.10 1.32 -8.10
CA PHE A 624 -38.17 1.46 -9.54
C PHE A 624 -36.77 1.62 -10.12
N SER A 625 -36.54 1.11 -11.33
CA SER A 625 -35.24 1.31 -12.02
C SER A 625 -35.33 2.45 -13.01
N TYR A 626 -34.20 3.10 -13.25
CA TYR A 626 -34.08 4.18 -14.21
C TYR A 626 -32.77 4.07 -14.99
N ILE A 627 -32.81 4.51 -16.24
CA ILE A 627 -31.66 4.63 -17.12
C ILE A 627 -31.10 6.05 -17.01
N LEU A 628 -29.79 6.15 -16.78
CA LEU A 628 -29.00 7.36 -16.94
C LEU A 628 -28.24 7.26 -18.26
N SER A 629 -28.40 8.23 -19.16
CA SER A 629 -27.70 8.25 -20.46
C SER A 629 -26.92 9.55 -20.65
N ASP A 630 -25.72 9.42 -21.20
CA ASP A 630 -24.81 10.51 -21.59
C ASP A 630 -25.21 11.24 -22.89
N GLN A 631 -26.28 10.78 -23.54
CA GLN A 631 -26.75 11.26 -24.85
C GLN A 631 -25.74 11.11 -26.02
N ALA A 632 -24.57 10.50 -25.78
CA ALA A 632 -23.53 10.15 -26.74
C ALA A 632 -23.57 8.67 -27.16
N GLY A 633 -24.46 7.88 -26.54
CA GLY A 633 -24.71 6.47 -26.86
C GLY A 633 -24.43 5.51 -25.70
N GLY A 634 -23.91 6.02 -24.58
CA GLY A 634 -23.71 5.30 -23.33
C GLY A 634 -24.92 5.43 -22.39
N SER A 635 -25.18 4.37 -21.62
CA SER A 635 -26.20 4.40 -20.57
C SER A 635 -26.04 3.31 -19.52
N ASN A 636 -26.34 3.62 -18.26
CA ASN A 636 -26.34 2.71 -17.12
C ASN A 636 -27.74 2.61 -16.48
N VAL A 637 -28.06 1.49 -15.85
CA VAL A 637 -29.32 1.28 -15.12
C VAL A 637 -29.06 1.33 -13.61
N TYR A 638 -29.80 2.21 -12.92
CA TYR A 638 -29.76 2.40 -11.47
C TYR A 638 -31.13 2.11 -10.86
N THR A 639 -31.16 1.93 -9.55
CA THR A 639 -32.39 1.65 -8.80
C THR A 639 -32.66 2.79 -7.82
N ALA A 640 -33.90 3.25 -7.79
CA ALA A 640 -34.43 4.05 -6.69
C ALA A 640 -35.16 3.12 -5.73
N PHE A 641 -34.58 2.91 -4.55
CA PHE A 641 -35.17 2.14 -3.46
C PHE A 641 -36.15 3.02 -2.69
N VAL A 642 -37.37 2.54 -2.51
CA VAL A 642 -38.44 3.28 -1.86
C VAL A 642 -38.89 2.55 -0.61
N ARG A 643 -38.75 3.20 0.55
CA ARG A 643 -39.33 2.74 1.82
C ARG A 643 -40.68 3.43 2.03
N VAL A 644 -41.76 2.67 1.89
CA VAL A 644 -43.12 3.16 2.20
C VAL A 644 -43.45 2.88 3.66
N LEU A 645 -43.69 3.95 4.41
CA LEU A 645 -43.84 3.89 5.86
C LEU A 645 -45.31 3.77 6.27
N PRO A 646 -45.59 3.09 7.40
CA PRO A 646 -46.91 3.10 8.02
C PRO A 646 -47.36 4.53 8.34
N SER A 647 -48.67 4.71 8.57
CA SER A 647 -49.18 6.05 8.83
C SER A 647 -48.72 6.56 10.20
N GLY A 648 -48.26 7.81 10.26
CA GLY A 648 -47.71 8.43 11.47
C GLY A 648 -46.26 8.05 11.79
N ALA A 649 -45.59 7.25 10.94
CA ALA A 649 -44.16 7.00 11.04
C ALA A 649 -43.36 8.10 10.35
N VAL A 650 -42.19 8.45 10.90
CA VAL A 650 -41.24 9.37 10.27
C VAL A 650 -40.36 8.59 9.31
N ALA A 651 -39.98 9.23 8.20
CA ALA A 651 -38.99 8.70 7.28
C ALA A 651 -37.68 8.42 8.00
N PRO A 652 -37.05 7.24 7.76
CA PRO A 652 -35.68 7.04 8.15
C PRO A 652 -34.84 8.19 7.58
N VAL A 653 -34.10 8.85 8.45
CA VAL A 653 -33.15 9.88 8.08
C VAL A 653 -31.85 9.15 7.78
N VAL A 654 -31.38 9.22 6.54
CA VAL A 654 -30.05 8.76 6.15
C VAL A 654 -29.22 10.01 5.88
N ALA A 655 -28.15 10.19 6.62
CA ALA A 655 -27.25 11.34 6.46
C ALA A 655 -26.25 11.12 5.31
N THR A 656 -25.33 12.05 5.14
CA THR A 656 -24.32 12.03 4.08
C THR A 656 -23.10 11.20 4.48
N GLU A 657 -22.05 11.21 3.66
CA GLU A 657 -20.75 10.60 3.99
C GLU A 657 -19.83 11.53 4.80
N GLY A 658 -20.33 12.70 5.22
CA GLY A 658 -19.61 13.67 6.02
C GLY A 658 -20.17 13.74 7.44
N SER A 659 -19.41 14.35 8.36
CA SER A 659 -19.86 14.55 9.75
C SER A 659 -21.13 15.40 9.84
N ASP A 660 -22.25 14.76 10.16
CA ASP A 660 -23.57 15.36 10.19
C ASP A 660 -24.08 15.63 11.63
N VAL A 661 -24.95 16.64 11.74
CA VAL A 661 -25.67 16.95 12.98
C VAL A 661 -27.16 16.77 12.74
N LEU A 662 -27.70 15.69 13.27
CA LEU A 662 -29.06 15.22 13.07
C LEU A 662 -29.89 15.58 14.30
N THR A 663 -31.08 16.17 14.11
CA THR A 663 -31.94 16.57 15.24
C THR A 663 -33.15 15.64 15.33
N GLY A 664 -33.32 15.01 16.50
CA GLY A 664 -34.46 14.15 16.77
C GLY A 664 -35.79 14.92 16.84
N THR A 665 -36.87 14.24 16.49
CA THR A 665 -38.24 14.73 16.55
C THR A 665 -38.92 14.26 17.85
N ALA A 666 -40.24 14.46 17.95
CA ALA A 666 -41.02 13.94 19.07
C ALA A 666 -41.65 12.56 18.77
N LEU A 667 -41.36 11.99 17.60
CA LEU A 667 -41.85 10.69 17.14
C LEU A 667 -40.75 9.63 17.28
N ASP A 668 -41.06 8.39 16.91
CA ASP A 668 -40.06 7.32 16.82
C ASP A 668 -39.19 7.55 15.57
N ASP A 669 -37.97 8.04 15.73
CA ASP A 669 -37.05 8.29 14.62
C ASP A 669 -36.25 7.04 14.27
N GLN A 670 -36.00 6.85 12.97
CA GLN A 670 -35.01 5.88 12.48
C GLN A 670 -33.90 6.68 11.81
N VAL A 671 -32.67 6.54 12.28
CA VAL A 671 -31.55 7.35 11.82
C VAL A 671 -30.39 6.45 11.44
N ASP A 672 -29.86 6.69 10.26
CA ASP A 672 -28.58 6.19 9.78
C ASP A 672 -27.68 7.41 9.56
N GLY A 673 -26.60 7.54 10.32
CA GLY A 673 -25.67 8.66 10.18
C GLY A 673 -24.83 8.58 8.91
N GLY A 674 -24.81 7.45 8.20
CA GLY A 674 -24.00 7.30 7.00
C GLY A 674 -22.52 7.16 7.34
N GLY A 675 -21.65 7.85 6.59
CA GLY A 675 -20.21 7.87 6.83
C GLY A 675 -19.79 9.14 7.54
N GLY A 676 -18.70 9.10 8.30
CA GLY A 676 -18.16 10.27 8.99
C GLY A 676 -18.27 10.18 10.51
N LEU A 677 -18.46 11.34 11.15
CA LEU A 677 -18.62 11.45 12.60
C LEU A 677 -19.95 12.14 12.89
N ASP A 678 -20.95 11.36 13.27
CA ASP A 678 -22.33 11.83 13.29
C ASP A 678 -22.84 12.08 14.70
N THR A 679 -23.56 13.19 14.85
CA THR A 679 -24.13 13.63 16.11
C THR A 679 -25.65 13.68 16.06
N PHE A 680 -26.31 12.84 16.85
CA PHE A 680 -27.75 12.91 17.05
C PHE A 680 -28.11 13.78 18.27
N VAL A 681 -28.92 14.82 18.04
CA VAL A 681 -29.30 15.85 19.01
C VAL A 681 -30.69 15.58 19.53
N LEU A 682 -30.80 15.41 20.84
CA LEU A 682 -32.02 15.17 21.59
C LEU A 682 -32.40 16.41 22.40
N ALA A 683 -33.69 16.74 22.44
CA ALA A 683 -34.17 17.97 23.06
C ALA A 683 -34.22 17.93 24.60
N GLY A 684 -34.34 16.74 25.20
CA GLY A 684 -34.44 16.54 26.65
C GLY A 684 -33.08 16.49 27.37
N GLN A 685 -33.13 16.29 28.69
CA GLN A 685 -31.93 16.08 29.50
C GLN A 685 -31.49 14.62 29.40
N ARG A 686 -30.20 14.32 29.58
CA ARG A 686 -29.69 12.94 29.53
C ARG A 686 -30.47 12.01 30.45
N ALA A 687 -30.86 12.46 31.63
CA ALA A 687 -31.60 11.66 32.61
C ALA A 687 -32.98 11.18 32.11
N ASP A 688 -33.54 11.84 31.09
CA ASP A 688 -34.84 11.48 30.52
C ASP A 688 -34.75 10.29 29.54
N TYR A 689 -33.55 9.88 29.12
CA TYR A 689 -33.38 8.86 28.09
C TYR A 689 -32.67 7.59 28.58
N THR A 690 -33.08 6.44 28.04
CA THR A 690 -32.33 5.18 28.14
C THR A 690 -31.67 4.89 26.80
N VAL A 691 -30.35 4.69 26.79
CA VAL A 691 -29.58 4.31 25.60
C VAL A 691 -29.19 2.85 25.75
N THR A 692 -29.53 2.03 24.75
CA THR A 692 -29.26 0.59 24.75
C THR A 692 -28.56 0.20 23.46
N ARG A 693 -27.42 -0.49 23.56
CA ARG A 693 -26.76 -1.06 22.39
C ARG A 693 -27.55 -2.27 21.89
N THR A 694 -27.72 -2.35 20.58
CA THR A 694 -28.35 -3.47 19.88
C THR A 694 -27.34 -4.13 18.95
N ALA A 695 -27.73 -5.21 18.27
CA ALA A 695 -26.87 -5.87 17.29
C ALA A 695 -26.53 -4.99 16.07
N LYS A 696 -27.33 -3.95 15.78
CA LYS A 696 -27.20 -3.10 14.58
C LYS A 696 -26.85 -1.63 14.87
N GLY A 697 -26.70 -1.24 16.14
CA GLY A 697 -26.55 0.17 16.52
C GLY A 697 -27.11 0.41 17.92
N TYR A 698 -27.92 1.45 18.09
CA TYR A 698 -28.46 1.87 19.39
C TYR A 698 -29.96 2.13 19.34
N THR A 699 -30.65 1.89 20.45
CA THR A 699 -31.97 2.46 20.71
C THR A 699 -31.88 3.52 21.78
N VAL A 700 -32.54 4.66 21.54
CA VAL A 700 -32.67 5.76 22.50
C VAL A 700 -34.15 5.91 22.84
N THR A 701 -34.50 5.61 24.09
CA THR A 701 -35.90 5.63 24.55
C THR A 701 -36.10 6.79 25.51
N ASP A 702 -36.98 7.73 25.17
CA ASP A 702 -37.46 8.72 26.13
C ASP A 702 -38.35 8.05 27.18
N THR A 703 -37.98 8.23 28.44
CA THR A 703 -38.68 7.70 29.62
C THR A 703 -39.65 8.70 30.23
N SER A 704 -39.63 9.96 29.79
CA SER A 704 -40.56 11.02 30.20
C SER A 704 -41.90 10.96 29.45
N GLY A 705 -41.93 10.26 28.31
CA GLY A 705 -43.11 10.10 27.45
C GLY A 705 -43.41 11.33 26.57
N ALA A 706 -42.46 12.25 26.43
CA ALA A 706 -42.59 13.44 25.58
C ALA A 706 -42.13 13.18 24.14
N GLN A 707 -41.30 12.17 23.93
CA GLN A 707 -40.77 11.69 22.66
C GLN A 707 -40.93 10.16 22.53
N GLY A 708 -40.58 9.66 21.34
CA GLY A 708 -40.68 8.26 20.96
C GLY A 708 -39.48 7.39 21.36
N VAL A 709 -39.39 6.24 20.69
CA VAL A 709 -38.24 5.33 20.69
C VAL A 709 -37.46 5.49 19.40
N ASP A 710 -36.25 6.02 19.50
CA ASP A 710 -35.38 6.24 18.34
C ASP A 710 -34.46 5.03 18.13
N THR A 711 -34.20 4.70 16.86
CA THR A 711 -33.23 3.67 16.45
C THR A 711 -32.14 4.33 15.63
N LEU A 712 -30.89 4.18 16.05
CA LEU A 712 -29.72 4.81 15.46
C LEU A 712 -28.73 3.77 14.95
N VAL A 713 -28.26 3.93 13.72
CA VAL A 713 -27.20 3.15 13.06
C VAL A 713 -26.16 4.15 12.56
N ASN A 714 -24.87 3.80 12.57
CA ASN A 714 -23.77 4.67 12.15
C ASN A 714 -23.83 6.08 12.78
N VAL A 715 -24.06 6.15 14.10
CA VAL A 715 -24.04 7.42 14.85
C VAL A 715 -23.09 7.29 16.02
N GLU A 716 -22.08 8.14 16.07
CA GLU A 716 -20.98 8.04 17.03
C GLU A 716 -21.22 8.90 18.27
N ARG A 717 -22.09 9.92 18.19
CA ARG A 717 -22.29 10.91 19.25
C ARG A 717 -23.77 11.19 19.52
N LEU A 718 -24.12 11.32 20.80
CA LEU A 718 -25.40 11.90 21.24
C LEU A 718 -25.16 13.23 21.95
N LYS A 719 -26.04 14.19 21.68
CA LYS A 719 -26.07 15.49 22.36
C LYS A 719 -27.44 15.71 23.00
N PHE A 720 -27.44 15.84 24.32
CA PHE A 720 -28.60 16.17 25.13
C PHE A 720 -28.57 17.66 25.50
N GLY A 721 -29.63 18.17 26.11
CA GLY A 721 -29.69 19.54 26.60
C GLY A 721 -28.63 19.89 27.67
N ASP A 722 -28.12 18.88 28.39
CA ASP A 722 -27.22 19.03 29.53
C ASP A 722 -25.93 18.19 29.47
N ALA A 723 -25.79 17.29 28.49
CA ALA A 723 -24.66 16.38 28.40
C ALA A 723 -24.40 15.87 26.97
N SER A 724 -23.22 15.30 26.75
CA SER A 724 -22.89 14.54 25.55
C SER A 724 -22.48 13.12 25.89
N MET A 725 -22.66 12.22 24.94
CA MET A 725 -22.37 10.79 25.10
C MET A 725 -21.74 10.24 23.81
N ALA A 726 -20.71 9.42 23.95
CA ALA A 726 -20.04 8.74 22.84
C ALA A 726 -20.60 7.31 22.72
N LEU A 727 -20.88 6.88 21.49
CA LEU A 727 -21.45 5.58 21.13
C LEU A 727 -20.46 4.65 20.41
N ASP A 728 -19.38 5.20 19.86
CA ASP A 728 -18.29 4.51 19.17
C ASP A 728 -17.33 3.80 20.13
N ILE A 729 -17.85 2.86 20.91
CA ILE A 729 -17.07 2.16 21.95
C ILE A 729 -15.97 1.25 21.39
N ASP A 730 -16.04 0.93 20.09
CA ASP A 730 -15.02 0.20 19.36
C ASP A 730 -14.14 1.16 18.51
N GLY A 731 -14.57 2.42 18.36
CA GLY A 731 -13.87 3.50 17.64
C GLY A 731 -13.12 4.47 18.56
N VAL A 732 -13.02 5.74 18.14
CA VAL A 732 -12.22 6.78 18.81
C VAL A 732 -12.62 6.97 20.28
N GLY A 733 -13.91 7.07 20.57
CA GLY A 733 -14.41 7.20 21.94
C GLY A 733 -13.96 6.05 22.82
N GLY A 734 -14.15 4.82 22.35
CA GLY A 734 -13.68 3.60 23.01
C GLY A 734 -12.19 3.61 23.30
N MET A 735 -11.38 3.86 22.27
CA MET A 735 -9.91 3.90 22.37
C MET A 735 -9.46 4.96 23.38
N ALA A 736 -10.04 6.16 23.33
CA ALA A 736 -9.72 7.24 24.27
C ALA A 736 -10.06 6.86 25.72
N TYR A 737 -11.20 6.19 25.94
CA TYR A 737 -11.57 5.71 27.28
C TYR A 737 -10.59 4.64 27.78
N ARG A 738 -10.30 3.63 26.95
CA ARG A 738 -9.43 2.51 27.30
C ARG A 738 -8.01 2.97 27.61
N ILE A 739 -7.43 3.81 26.75
CA ILE A 739 -6.04 4.27 26.92
C ILE A 739 -5.89 5.16 28.16
N TYR A 740 -6.91 5.97 28.46
CA TYR A 740 -6.95 6.80 29.65
C TYR A 740 -7.05 5.93 30.92
N GLN A 741 -7.97 4.97 30.94
CA GLN A 741 -8.08 4.04 32.07
C GLN A 741 -6.77 3.26 32.25
N ALA A 742 -6.18 2.76 31.17
CA ALA A 742 -4.97 1.96 31.21
C ALA A 742 -3.78 2.78 31.73
N ALA A 743 -3.68 4.03 31.32
CA ALA A 743 -2.61 4.95 31.73
C ALA A 743 -2.69 5.30 33.22
N PHE A 744 -3.89 5.45 33.80
CA PHE A 744 -4.03 6.05 35.14
C PHE A 744 -4.70 5.14 36.18
N ASN A 745 -5.14 3.94 35.80
CA ASN A 745 -5.83 2.97 36.65
C ASN A 745 -7.06 3.58 37.36
N ARG A 746 -7.83 4.39 36.64
CA ARG A 746 -9.07 5.01 37.14
C ARG A 746 -10.00 5.32 35.98
N ALA A 747 -11.28 5.52 36.28
CA ALA A 747 -12.20 6.08 35.29
C ALA A 747 -11.69 7.47 34.82
N PRO A 748 -11.76 7.76 33.51
CA PRO A 748 -11.42 9.08 33.00
C PRO A 748 -12.31 10.17 33.60
N ASP A 749 -11.77 11.36 33.81
CA ASP A 749 -12.62 12.52 34.08
C ASP A 749 -13.29 12.98 32.77
N SER A 750 -14.54 13.44 32.85
CA SER A 750 -15.36 13.70 31.65
C SER A 750 -14.81 14.82 30.76
N THR A 751 -14.08 15.79 31.33
CA THR A 751 -13.48 16.91 30.59
C THR A 751 -12.20 16.47 29.86
N GLY A 752 -11.30 15.77 30.55
CA GLY A 752 -10.10 15.22 29.96
C GLY A 752 -10.42 14.17 28.90
N LEU A 753 -11.42 13.33 29.12
CA LEU A 753 -11.89 12.37 28.13
C LEU A 753 -12.39 13.07 26.86
N GLY A 754 -13.20 14.11 27.00
CA GLY A 754 -13.67 14.89 25.86
C GLY A 754 -12.59 15.65 25.10
N TYR A 755 -11.56 16.13 25.81
CA TYR A 755 -10.36 16.70 25.17
C TYR A 755 -9.69 15.71 24.22
N TRP A 756 -9.44 14.48 24.67
CA TRP A 756 -8.76 13.48 23.85
C TRP A 756 -9.64 12.96 22.72
N ILE A 757 -10.93 12.73 22.97
CA ILE A 757 -11.88 12.37 21.92
C ILE A 757 -11.88 13.45 20.82
N GLY A 758 -12.04 14.72 21.18
CA GLY A 758 -12.07 15.81 20.21
C GLY A 758 -10.78 15.98 19.40
N LEU A 759 -9.62 15.73 20.00
CA LEU A 759 -8.35 15.74 19.27
C LEU A 759 -8.19 14.52 18.34
N MET A 760 -8.60 13.33 18.79
CA MET A 760 -8.52 12.11 18.00
C MET A 760 -9.49 12.13 16.82
N ASP A 761 -10.69 12.68 17.02
CA ASP A 761 -11.66 12.96 15.96
C ASP A 761 -11.10 13.93 14.89
N GLN A 762 -10.10 14.74 15.25
CA GLN A 762 -9.36 15.65 14.35
C GLN A 762 -8.05 15.05 13.81
N GLY A 763 -7.83 13.74 13.98
CA GLY A 763 -6.70 13.01 13.40
C GLY A 763 -5.48 12.86 14.31
N VAL A 764 -5.55 13.23 15.60
CA VAL A 764 -4.49 12.87 16.55
C VAL A 764 -4.49 11.36 16.77
N THR A 765 -3.34 10.72 16.56
CA THR A 765 -3.22 9.27 16.65
C THR A 765 -3.22 8.79 18.10
N LEU A 766 -3.70 7.56 18.32
CA LEU A 766 -3.65 6.90 19.64
C LEU A 766 -2.22 6.85 20.21
N LYS A 767 -1.20 6.73 19.33
CA LYS A 767 0.21 6.76 19.73
C LYS A 767 0.65 8.11 20.30
N GLN A 768 0.19 9.22 19.73
CA GLN A 768 0.47 10.56 20.25
C GLN A 768 -0.23 10.79 21.60
N VAL A 769 -1.45 10.26 21.77
CA VAL A 769 -2.16 10.30 23.07
C VAL A 769 -1.41 9.49 24.12
N ALA A 770 -1.05 8.23 23.80
CA ALA A 770 -0.29 7.36 24.70
C ALA A 770 1.03 8.00 25.11
N GLN A 771 1.75 8.61 24.17
CA GLN A 771 2.99 9.33 24.48
C GLN A 771 2.74 10.53 25.42
N SER A 772 1.69 11.30 25.17
CA SER A 772 1.31 12.43 26.04
C SER A 772 0.96 11.99 27.46
N PHE A 773 0.31 10.82 27.61
CA PHE A 773 0.05 10.22 28.91
C PHE A 773 1.31 9.76 29.60
N VAL A 774 2.19 9.02 28.91
CA VAL A 774 3.47 8.58 29.46
C VAL A 774 4.32 9.77 29.93
N ASP A 775 4.27 10.88 29.21
CA ASP A 775 5.00 12.10 29.56
C ASP A 775 4.38 12.92 30.68
N SER A 776 3.13 12.65 31.04
CA SER A 776 2.40 13.38 32.07
C SER A 776 2.99 13.19 33.48
N ALA A 777 2.78 14.19 34.33
CA ALA A 777 3.20 14.12 35.73
C ALA A 777 2.44 13.02 36.51
N GLU A 778 1.18 12.76 36.16
CA GLU A 778 0.37 11.71 36.79
C GLU A 778 0.93 10.33 36.49
N PHE A 779 1.25 10.04 35.22
CA PHE A 779 1.84 8.76 34.83
C PHE A 779 3.20 8.55 35.49
N LYS A 780 4.08 9.56 35.47
CA LYS A 780 5.39 9.51 36.15
C LYS A 780 5.27 9.33 37.66
N THR A 781 4.18 9.76 38.27
CA THR A 781 3.89 9.52 39.69
C THR A 781 3.45 8.08 39.93
N LEU A 782 2.62 7.52 39.04
CA LEU A 782 2.04 6.17 39.18
C LEU A 782 3.03 5.05 38.83
N TYR A 783 3.86 5.25 37.82
CA TYR A 783 4.83 4.27 37.30
C TYR A 783 6.27 4.54 37.74
N GLY A 784 6.56 5.73 38.27
CA GLY A 784 7.90 6.18 38.65
C GLY A 784 8.54 7.08 37.58
N SER A 785 9.52 7.89 37.99
CA SER A 785 10.13 8.88 37.08
C SER A 785 11.16 8.28 36.10
N ASN A 786 11.73 7.12 36.43
CA ASN A 786 12.65 6.34 35.60
C ASN A 786 12.50 4.84 35.93
N PRO A 787 11.35 4.22 35.65
CA PRO A 787 11.14 2.81 35.94
C PRO A 787 11.98 1.92 35.03
N THR A 788 12.39 0.77 35.55
CA THR A 788 12.93 -0.32 34.72
C THR A 788 11.81 -0.93 33.87
N SER A 789 12.17 -1.59 32.77
CA SER A 789 11.21 -2.27 31.88
C SER A 789 10.31 -3.25 32.64
N LEU A 790 10.90 -4.06 33.53
CA LEU A 790 10.15 -4.98 34.40
C LEU A 790 9.12 -4.26 35.28
N GLN A 791 9.47 -3.10 35.86
CA GLN A 791 8.54 -2.34 36.70
C GLN A 791 7.37 -1.74 35.90
N VAL A 792 7.62 -1.30 34.65
CA VAL A 792 6.55 -0.83 33.75
C VAL A 792 5.60 -1.97 33.43
N VAL A 793 6.15 -3.11 33.01
CA VAL A 793 5.36 -4.29 32.60
C VAL A 793 4.53 -4.85 33.75
N ASP A 794 5.13 -5.03 34.93
CA ASP A 794 4.39 -5.48 36.12
C ASP A 794 3.23 -4.54 36.47
N LYS A 795 3.45 -3.23 36.32
CA LYS A 795 2.40 -2.24 36.57
C LYS A 795 1.30 -2.28 35.52
N PHE A 796 1.59 -2.51 34.24
CA PHE A 796 0.55 -2.65 33.23
C PHE A 796 -0.33 -3.88 33.47
N TYR A 797 0.24 -5.03 33.81
CA TYR A 797 -0.57 -6.20 34.20
C TYR A 797 -1.48 -5.92 35.41
N GLN A 798 -0.97 -5.22 36.43
CA GLN A 798 -1.75 -4.91 37.65
C GLN A 798 -2.81 -3.82 37.45
N ASN A 799 -2.48 -2.79 36.69
CA ASN A 799 -3.30 -1.60 36.55
C ASN A 799 -4.32 -1.72 35.43
N VAL A 800 -3.97 -2.40 34.34
CA VAL A 800 -4.84 -2.54 33.16
C VAL A 800 -5.63 -3.85 33.23
N LEU A 801 -4.93 -4.97 33.43
CA LEU A 801 -5.55 -6.31 33.41
C LEU A 801 -5.95 -6.82 34.80
N HIS A 802 -5.64 -6.07 35.86
CA HIS A 802 -5.96 -6.40 37.26
C HIS A 802 -5.51 -7.79 37.72
N ARG A 803 -4.39 -8.28 37.17
CA ARG A 803 -3.78 -9.57 37.54
C ARG A 803 -2.25 -9.50 37.52
N ALA A 804 -1.61 -10.55 38.01
CA ALA A 804 -0.17 -10.73 37.81
C ALA A 804 0.08 -11.20 36.36
N GLY A 805 1.17 -10.71 35.77
CA GLY A 805 1.66 -11.22 34.49
C GLY A 805 2.26 -12.60 34.64
N GLU A 806 2.00 -13.46 33.67
CA GLU A 806 2.66 -14.75 33.54
C GLU A 806 4.14 -14.57 33.16
N ALA A 807 5.02 -15.45 33.64
CA ALA A 807 6.48 -15.29 33.51
C ALA A 807 6.95 -15.10 32.06
N ALA A 808 6.35 -15.82 31.11
CA ALA A 808 6.69 -15.71 29.69
C ALA A 808 6.26 -14.34 29.11
N GLY A 809 5.05 -13.87 29.43
CA GLY A 809 4.55 -12.57 28.97
C GLY A 809 5.34 -11.40 29.58
N VAL A 810 5.65 -11.47 30.87
CA VAL A 810 6.49 -10.46 31.54
C VAL A 810 7.89 -10.40 30.91
N ALA A 811 8.49 -11.55 30.62
CA ALA A 811 9.79 -11.62 29.95
C ALA A 811 9.74 -11.07 28.52
N TYR A 812 8.69 -11.40 27.75
CA TYR A 812 8.48 -10.88 26.40
C TYR A 812 8.37 -9.35 26.40
N TRP A 813 7.42 -8.79 27.15
CA TRP A 813 7.18 -7.33 27.16
C TRP A 813 8.37 -6.54 27.74
N SER A 814 9.06 -7.09 28.74
CA SER A 814 10.28 -6.44 29.27
C SER A 814 11.38 -6.45 28.22
N GLY A 815 11.53 -7.56 27.47
CA GLY A 815 12.48 -7.69 26.38
C GLY A 815 12.25 -6.70 25.25
N ILE A 816 11.00 -6.40 24.89
CA ILE A 816 10.65 -5.39 23.88
C ILE A 816 11.18 -4.01 24.28
N LEU A 817 11.00 -3.59 25.54
CA LEU A 817 11.49 -2.32 26.04
C LEU A 817 13.02 -2.30 26.19
N ASP A 818 13.62 -3.37 26.72
CA ASP A 818 15.07 -3.46 26.95
C ASP A 818 15.86 -3.42 25.63
N GLN A 819 15.31 -4.03 24.58
CA GLN A 819 15.90 -4.04 23.23
C GLN A 819 15.51 -2.80 22.41
N LYS A 820 14.67 -1.91 22.95
CA LYS A 820 14.14 -0.71 22.28
C LYS A 820 13.39 -1.01 20.98
N LEU A 821 12.75 -2.18 20.91
CA LEU A 821 11.90 -2.57 19.80
C LEU A 821 10.58 -1.79 19.81
N ASP A 822 10.15 -1.33 20.99
CA ASP A 822 9.07 -0.35 21.14
C ASP A 822 9.30 0.55 22.38
N SER A 823 8.44 1.53 22.53
CA SER A 823 8.38 2.49 23.63
C SER A 823 7.38 2.08 24.71
N VAL A 824 7.45 2.70 25.88
CA VAL A 824 6.44 2.55 26.94
C VAL A 824 5.05 2.96 26.44
N ALA A 825 4.97 3.97 25.57
CA ALA A 825 3.72 4.39 24.94
C ALA A 825 3.16 3.31 24.01
N GLY A 826 4.01 2.64 23.23
CA GLY A 826 3.61 1.52 22.39
C GLY A 826 3.12 0.31 23.20
N LEU A 827 3.79 -0.04 24.30
CA LEU A 827 3.29 -1.07 25.22
C LEU A 827 1.96 -0.67 25.87
N LEU A 828 1.79 0.59 26.27
CA LEU A 828 0.53 1.07 26.85
C LEU A 828 -0.65 0.89 25.89
N ILE A 829 -0.44 1.12 24.59
CA ILE A 829 -1.45 0.85 23.54
C ILE A 829 -1.77 -0.64 23.47
N ASN A 830 -0.75 -1.51 23.44
CA ASN A 830 -0.94 -2.95 23.39
C ASN A 830 -1.77 -3.47 24.57
N PHE A 831 -1.52 -2.98 25.78
CA PHE A 831 -2.31 -3.34 26.97
C PHE A 831 -3.71 -2.73 26.96
N SER A 832 -3.85 -1.48 26.54
CA SER A 832 -5.15 -0.80 26.42
C SER A 832 -6.08 -1.53 25.46
N GLU A 833 -5.55 -1.96 24.31
CA GLU A 833 -6.33 -2.56 23.23
C GLU A 833 -6.35 -4.08 23.27
N ALA A 834 -5.73 -4.71 24.28
CA ALA A 834 -5.80 -6.15 24.47
C ALA A 834 -7.26 -6.61 24.63
N ALA A 835 -7.63 -7.71 23.96
CA ALA A 835 -8.99 -8.27 24.01
C ALA A 835 -9.49 -8.50 25.45
N GLU A 836 -8.59 -8.86 26.37
CA GLU A 836 -8.89 -9.01 27.80
C GLU A 836 -9.35 -7.68 28.43
N ASN A 837 -8.67 -6.56 28.13
CA ASN A 837 -9.04 -5.24 28.65
C ASN A 837 -10.34 -4.72 28.02
N GLN A 838 -10.52 -4.91 26.70
CA GLN A 838 -11.75 -4.55 26.02
C GLN A 838 -12.97 -5.29 26.60
N ALA A 839 -12.84 -6.60 26.84
CA ALA A 839 -13.88 -7.40 27.47
C ALA A 839 -14.20 -6.96 28.90
N ALA A 840 -13.17 -6.59 29.68
CA ALA A 840 -13.34 -6.07 31.04
C ALA A 840 -14.11 -4.74 31.06
N LEU A 841 -13.89 -3.88 30.06
CA LEU A 841 -14.54 -2.56 29.96
C LEU A 841 -15.89 -2.59 29.25
N ALA A 842 -16.26 -3.66 28.55
CA ALA A 842 -17.55 -3.80 27.87
C ALA A 842 -18.74 -3.58 28.83
N GLY A 843 -18.64 -4.01 30.09
CA GLY A 843 -19.69 -3.77 31.10
C GLY A 843 -19.78 -2.32 31.61
N VAL A 844 -18.74 -1.51 31.36
CA VAL A 844 -18.62 -0.13 31.82
C VAL A 844 -19.07 0.85 30.74
N ILE A 845 -18.59 0.64 29.50
CA ILE A 845 -18.85 1.55 28.38
C ILE A 845 -19.81 0.98 27.34
N GLY A 846 -20.29 -0.26 27.49
CA GLY A 846 -20.99 -1.03 26.45
C GLY A 846 -22.23 -0.40 25.80
N ASN A 847 -22.90 0.53 26.47
CA ASN A 847 -24.06 1.26 25.93
C ASN A 847 -23.70 2.71 25.52
N GLY A 848 -22.41 3.00 25.39
CA GLY A 848 -21.85 4.35 25.31
C GLY A 848 -21.58 4.95 26.69
N PHE A 849 -20.89 6.10 26.72
CA PHE A 849 -20.48 6.77 27.96
C PHE A 849 -20.49 8.29 27.82
N ALA A 850 -20.77 8.98 28.94
CA ALA A 850 -20.88 10.43 28.96
C ALA A 850 -19.50 11.12 28.99
N TYR A 851 -19.39 12.27 28.32
CA TYR A 851 -18.20 13.12 28.33
C TYR A 851 -18.59 14.59 28.16
N VAL A 852 -17.65 15.51 28.40
CA VAL A 852 -17.82 16.95 28.15
C VAL A 852 -17.08 17.31 26.87
N PRO A 853 -17.76 17.70 25.78
CA PRO A 853 -17.11 18.02 24.51
C PRO A 853 -16.03 19.09 24.64
N TYR A 854 -14.99 18.95 23.82
CA TYR A 854 -13.90 19.90 23.72
C TYR A 854 -13.95 20.63 22.38
N GLY A 855 -13.86 21.96 22.43
CA GLY A 855 -14.17 22.86 21.30
C GLY A 855 -15.55 23.47 21.45
#